data_AF-A0A224X771-F1
#
_entry.id   AF-A0A224X771-F1
#
_cell.length_a   1.000
_cell.length_b   1.000
_cell.length_c   1.000
_cell.angle_alpha   90.00
_cell.angle_beta   90.00
_cell.angle_gamma   90.00
#
_symmetry.space_group_name_H-M   'P 1'
#
loop_
_entity.id
_entity.type
_entity.pdbx_description
1 polymer ?
#
loop_
_entity_poly.entity_id
_entity_poly.type
_entity_poly.pdbx_seq_one_letter_code
_entity_poly.pdbx_strand_id
1 'polypeptide(L)'
;ASDSEIKVLKKEISLNDISANAAREQIQVYSIKITQLREHLNWGEDALFAWEEDLAREDKDYDFIKYYQNVDQQKYHELEHKRQLAQLELNQILEIENSEADKLECLENHFFHLCRDFKKVEGERNYLLQIWQNVNDTIKNREDKVEKIKEQIDSTKDKMRQTLVKYIALEKSFDALNQENNYYLEQATRLENKQPVLLENLESLNEVVKNFENEAEALKQQVKQLEYEYSVQTLKNNELKQSIEANTAKLQPLIAENLKLHDKLGTTEIEKMTSEQRCKTAEEIYEMGKKMLREELNEINRIEIMTRKLANEISGLKKKDKLEQLKLHDLNSRDSELNKLITSKEDEFKDLQLQEFNLEMDLVDSTHRLNILEGVSEDTEAQNRLKIQLNETQEEIFQKTKELSTLKVEIRNLTKEVNLLQLDINQAENETNQLKAKIDACRCFIAGGKRAYMKAQEEYNKCTLNLNLLKMQISFAEENKNKEGLSVSMLERQKLYLNAAMQERFTDLQGHKEIIIAQKKSLLEEKSFLKRSIDHLLHQIKIKEKKYEITLDSMGKDEDGGRISLANFQLKVAQEKVALQDIGDELEAKINKTEKEIEAFENTLRVVTSTNENFKSNLESLDMDSEEVLEFKQLEDDYFEQLKLNDQIKDELEEVNSNVKDLERKIKDLQEFGAQAEQDWKVKEKEVMILTKDLASKQMKLERATKILQKLYKEVRAKEPTVARAQAMRDIEVRIEGERNKCVLQQLAEMASIYIETSPIIHKYLNEKGLTLPQLQESAFTIKTETPEVRSSEGGSRLSVLSDVSLAPSIVHLDPTVLLPIEYQRPLCRK
;
A
#
# COMPACT_ATOMS: atom_id res chain seq x y z
N ALA A 1 20.96 31.87 -164.02
CA ALA A 1 20.71 33.25 -163.53
C ALA A 1 19.28 33.28 -163.03
N SER A 2 19.00 33.68 -161.79
CA SER A 2 19.58 34.81 -161.08
C SER A 2 20.09 34.47 -159.68
N ASP A 3 21.14 35.17 -159.25
CA ASP A 3 21.69 35.25 -157.88
C ASP A 3 20.66 35.63 -156.78
N SER A 4 19.37 35.73 -157.11
CA SER A 4 18.27 35.98 -156.18
C SER A 4 17.84 34.72 -155.42
N GLU A 5 17.76 33.55 -156.06
CA GLU A 5 17.29 32.32 -155.41
C GLU A 5 18.30 31.78 -154.38
N ILE A 6 19.60 31.90 -154.67
CA ILE A 6 20.67 31.49 -153.74
C ILE A 6 20.71 32.41 -152.50
N LYS A 7 20.39 33.71 -152.64
CA LYS A 7 20.28 34.64 -151.50
C LYS A 7 19.05 34.36 -150.63
N VAL A 8 17.92 33.96 -151.23
CA VAL A 8 16.71 33.57 -150.49
C VAL A 8 16.95 32.28 -149.72
N LEU A 9 17.52 31.25 -150.36
CA LEU A 9 17.85 29.98 -149.69
C LEU A 9 18.89 30.14 -148.57
N LYS A 10 19.92 30.98 -148.75
CA LYS A 10 20.88 31.28 -147.67
C LYS A 10 20.22 32.01 -146.49
N LYS A 11 19.26 32.90 -146.76
CA LYS A 11 18.50 33.60 -145.73
C LYS A 11 17.55 32.64 -144.99
N GLU A 12 16.88 31.74 -145.69
CA GLU A 12 16.05 30.68 -145.10
C GLU A 12 16.86 29.68 -144.26
N ILE A 13 18.04 29.25 -144.74
CA ILE A 13 18.94 28.40 -143.95
C ILE A 13 19.40 29.12 -142.69
N SER A 14 19.78 30.40 -142.78
CA SER A 14 20.17 31.17 -141.59
C SER A 14 19.03 31.37 -140.58
N LEU A 15 17.79 31.55 -141.06
CA LEU A 15 16.59 31.66 -140.23
C LEU A 15 16.26 30.32 -139.54
N ASN A 16 16.39 29.21 -140.28
CA ASN A 16 16.21 27.87 -139.74
C ASN A 16 17.32 27.51 -138.74
N ASP A 17 18.57 27.91 -138.97
CA ASP A 17 19.67 27.69 -138.03
C ASP A 17 19.48 28.51 -136.75
N ILE A 18 19.03 29.76 -136.85
CA ILE A 18 18.69 30.59 -135.68
C ILE A 18 17.50 29.97 -134.90
N SER A 19 16.45 29.52 -135.60
CA SER A 19 15.29 28.85 -134.98
C SER A 19 15.68 27.52 -134.32
N ALA A 20 16.52 26.71 -134.98
CA ALA A 20 17.01 25.45 -134.45
C ALA A 20 17.93 25.65 -133.24
N ASN A 21 18.75 26.71 -133.23
CA ASN A 21 19.58 27.04 -132.08
C ASN A 21 18.75 27.55 -130.90
N ALA A 22 17.74 28.39 -131.13
CA ALA A 22 16.79 28.81 -130.08
C ALA A 22 16.01 27.62 -129.49
N ALA A 23 15.59 26.66 -130.34
CA ALA A 23 14.95 25.43 -129.88
C ALA A 23 15.92 24.54 -129.08
N ARG A 24 17.19 24.42 -129.48
CA ARG A 24 18.23 23.70 -128.71
C ARG A 24 18.50 24.35 -127.37
N GLU A 25 18.59 25.66 -127.31
CA GLU A 25 18.75 26.41 -126.05
C GLU A 25 17.55 26.19 -125.12
N GLN A 26 16.32 26.25 -125.65
CA GLN A 26 15.12 25.94 -124.86
C GLN A 26 15.11 24.49 -124.35
N ILE A 27 15.46 23.51 -125.20
CA ILE A 27 15.57 22.11 -124.79
C ILE A 27 16.64 21.94 -123.71
N GLN A 28 17.77 22.63 -123.82
CA GLN A 28 18.84 22.57 -122.81
C GLN A 28 18.38 23.16 -121.47
N VAL A 29 17.67 24.30 -121.48
CA VAL A 29 17.08 24.90 -120.28
C VAL A 29 16.04 23.96 -119.66
N TYR A 30 15.16 23.35 -120.46
CA TYR A 30 14.19 22.38 -119.95
C TYR A 30 14.86 21.11 -119.45
N SER A 31 15.93 20.64 -120.08
CA SER A 31 16.70 19.49 -119.61
C SER A 31 17.35 19.77 -118.26
N ILE A 32 17.95 20.96 -118.07
CA ILE A 32 18.50 21.40 -116.78
C ILE A 32 17.40 21.52 -115.73
N LYS A 33 16.23 22.04 -116.10
CA LYS A 33 15.09 22.14 -115.18
C LYS A 33 14.54 20.77 -114.79
N ILE A 34 14.49 19.81 -115.71
CA ILE A 34 14.11 18.43 -115.44
C ILE A 34 15.13 17.74 -114.54
N THR A 35 16.44 17.96 -114.74
CA THR A 35 17.45 17.39 -113.85
C THR A 35 17.36 17.98 -112.43
N GLN A 36 17.16 19.29 -112.30
CA GLN A 36 16.93 19.94 -111.00
C GLN A 36 15.67 19.42 -110.31
N LEU A 37 14.57 19.23 -111.04
CA LEU A 37 13.35 18.67 -110.46
C LEU A 37 13.52 17.20 -110.05
N ARG A 38 14.32 16.42 -110.78
CA ARG A 38 14.66 15.03 -110.38
C ARG A 38 15.53 15.00 -109.14
N GLU A 39 16.52 15.88 -109.03
CA GLU A 39 17.34 16.01 -107.82
C GLU A 39 16.49 16.43 -106.62
N HIS A 40 15.56 17.37 -106.81
CA HIS A 40 14.61 17.77 -105.77
C HIS A 40 13.65 16.65 -105.37
N LEU A 41 13.17 15.87 -106.34
CA LEU A 41 12.30 14.71 -106.07
C LEU A 41 13.07 13.64 -105.30
N ASN A 42 14.27 13.28 -105.75
CA ASN A 42 15.12 12.31 -105.06
C ASN A 42 15.45 12.77 -103.64
N TRP A 43 15.78 14.05 -103.44
CA TRP A 43 15.98 14.58 -102.09
C TRP A 43 14.71 14.51 -101.25
N GLY A 44 13.54 14.76 -101.84
CA GLY A 44 12.24 14.62 -101.18
C GLY A 44 11.93 13.17 -100.78
N GLU A 45 12.26 12.21 -101.66
CA GLU A 45 12.14 10.77 -101.39
C GLU A 45 13.12 10.34 -100.29
N ASP A 46 14.39 10.72 -100.37
CA ASP A 46 15.41 10.42 -99.37
C ASP A 46 15.06 11.03 -98.00
N ALA A 47 14.58 12.27 -97.98
CA ALA A 47 14.12 12.91 -96.75
C ALA A 47 12.91 12.16 -96.16
N LEU A 48 11.94 11.78 -96.98
CA LEU A 48 10.76 11.04 -96.53
C LEU A 48 11.14 9.67 -95.96
N PHE A 49 12.04 8.93 -96.61
CA PHE A 49 12.56 7.68 -96.06
C PHE A 49 13.30 7.87 -94.73
N ALA A 50 14.07 8.94 -94.58
CA ALA A 50 14.73 9.25 -93.30
C ALA A 50 13.70 9.53 -92.19
N TRP A 51 12.64 10.30 -92.47
CA TRP A 51 11.56 10.54 -91.52
C TRP A 51 10.77 9.26 -91.17
N GLU A 52 10.50 8.41 -92.14
CA GLU A 52 9.84 7.12 -91.91
C GLU A 52 10.71 6.20 -91.04
N GLU A 53 12.03 6.18 -91.26
CA GLU A 53 12.95 5.39 -90.44
C GLU A 53 13.04 5.94 -89.01
N ASP A 54 13.10 7.26 -88.82
CA ASP A 54 13.15 7.88 -87.50
C ASP A 54 11.83 7.69 -86.73
N LEU A 55 10.68 7.82 -87.38
CA LEU A 55 9.38 7.47 -86.75
C LEU A 55 9.31 5.98 -86.37
N ALA A 56 9.80 5.09 -87.22
CA ALA A 56 9.85 3.66 -86.91
C ALA A 56 10.85 3.31 -85.79
N ARG A 57 11.87 4.15 -85.54
CA ARG A 57 12.76 4.04 -84.37
C ARG A 57 12.06 4.55 -83.12
N GLU A 58 11.37 5.69 -83.18
CA GLU A 58 10.60 6.23 -82.06
C GLU A 58 9.48 5.28 -81.61
N ASP A 59 8.78 4.64 -82.54
CA ASP A 59 7.76 3.63 -82.23
C ASP A 59 8.35 2.42 -81.49
N LYS A 60 9.55 1.98 -81.90
CA LYS A 60 10.27 0.90 -81.19
C LYS A 60 10.73 1.33 -79.80
N ASP A 61 11.21 2.56 -79.65
CA ASP A 61 11.62 3.11 -78.36
C ASP A 61 10.41 3.25 -77.42
N TYR A 62 9.26 3.68 -77.94
CA TYR A 62 8.00 3.71 -77.21
C TYR A 62 7.57 2.30 -76.75
N ASP A 63 7.67 1.30 -77.62
CA ASP A 63 7.40 -0.10 -77.28
C ASP A 63 8.37 -0.62 -76.19
N PHE A 64 9.65 -0.25 -76.24
CA PHE A 64 10.61 -0.59 -75.18
C PHE A 64 10.25 0.08 -73.85
N ILE A 65 9.91 1.37 -73.85
CA ILE A 65 9.49 2.09 -72.64
C ILE A 65 8.25 1.43 -72.03
N LYS A 66 7.26 1.11 -72.86
CA LYS A 66 6.03 0.43 -72.42
C LYS A 66 6.30 -0.98 -71.88
N TYR A 67 7.22 -1.70 -72.51
CA TYR A 67 7.67 -3.00 -72.01
C TYR A 67 8.32 -2.88 -70.62
N TYR A 68 9.28 -1.96 -70.45
CA TYR A 68 9.92 -1.74 -69.15
C TYR A 68 8.95 -1.24 -68.08
N GLN A 69 8.00 -0.37 -68.44
CA GLN A 69 6.94 0.08 -67.54
C GLN A 69 6.10 -1.09 -67.03
N ASN A 70 5.73 -2.04 -67.90
CA ASN A 70 4.98 -3.23 -67.49
C ASN A 70 5.80 -4.15 -66.58
N VAL A 71 7.10 -4.33 -66.89
CA VAL A 71 8.01 -5.12 -66.04
C VAL A 71 8.16 -4.47 -64.66
N ASP A 72 8.30 -3.14 -64.60
CA ASP A 72 8.39 -2.41 -63.34
C ASP A 72 7.08 -2.47 -62.55
N GLN A 73 5.93 -2.40 -63.22
CA GLN A 73 4.62 -2.60 -62.57
C GLN A 73 4.47 -4.00 -61.97
N GLN A 74 4.87 -5.04 -62.71
CA GLN A 74 4.87 -6.41 -62.19
C GLN A 74 5.77 -6.54 -60.97
N LYS A 75 6.98 -5.99 -61.04
CA LYS A 75 7.93 -6.00 -59.92
C LYS A 75 7.42 -5.21 -58.71
N TYR A 76 6.75 -4.08 -58.94
CA TYR A 76 6.09 -3.32 -57.89
C TYR A 76 5.00 -4.15 -57.20
N HIS A 77 4.12 -4.81 -57.96
CA HIS A 77 3.08 -5.67 -57.40
C HIS A 77 3.65 -6.85 -56.61
N GLU A 78 4.74 -7.47 -57.08
CA GLU A 78 5.44 -8.52 -56.34
C GLU A 78 6.02 -8.02 -55.01
N LEU A 79 6.67 -6.86 -55.01
CA LEU A 79 7.22 -6.25 -53.81
C LEU A 79 6.14 -5.81 -52.82
N GLU A 80 5.03 -5.27 -53.33
CA GLU A 80 3.89 -4.87 -52.51
C GLU A 80 3.21 -6.08 -51.88
N HIS A 81 3.03 -7.18 -52.62
CA HIS A 81 2.55 -8.44 -52.06
C HIS A 81 3.49 -8.98 -50.97
N LYS A 82 4.82 -8.94 -51.20
CA LYS A 82 5.81 -9.33 -50.18
C LYS A 82 5.74 -8.43 -48.94
N ARG A 83 5.56 -7.12 -49.11
CA ARG A 83 5.38 -6.17 -48.00
C ARG A 83 4.13 -6.50 -47.18
N GLN A 84 3.02 -6.84 -47.84
CA GLN A 84 1.77 -7.21 -47.19
C GLN A 84 1.90 -8.52 -46.41
N LEU A 85 2.55 -9.54 -46.98
CA LEU A 85 2.84 -10.79 -46.26
C LEU A 85 3.71 -10.54 -45.02
N ALA A 86 4.79 -9.78 -45.16
CA ALA A 86 5.65 -9.45 -44.02
C ALA A 86 4.90 -8.64 -42.94
N GLN A 87 3.97 -7.77 -43.35
CA GLN A 87 3.12 -7.03 -42.41
C GLN A 87 2.14 -7.94 -41.66
N LEU A 88 1.57 -8.95 -42.33
CA LEU A 88 0.73 -9.95 -41.68
C LEU A 88 1.52 -10.82 -40.70
N GLU A 89 2.73 -11.25 -41.08
CA GLU A 89 3.63 -12.00 -40.20
C GLU A 89 4.02 -11.18 -38.97
N LEU A 90 4.34 -9.89 -39.15
CA LEU A 90 4.64 -9.00 -38.03
C LEU A 90 3.44 -8.87 -37.07
N ASN A 91 2.23 -8.69 -37.60
CA ASN A 91 1.03 -8.58 -36.77
C ASN A 91 0.76 -9.87 -35.99
N GLN A 92 0.95 -11.05 -36.61
CA GLN A 92 0.83 -12.33 -35.92
C GLN A 92 1.85 -12.49 -34.80
N ILE A 93 3.10 -12.07 -35.03
CA ILE A 93 4.15 -12.11 -34.00
C ILE A 93 3.78 -11.18 -32.84
N LEU A 94 3.29 -9.97 -33.12
CA LEU A 94 2.86 -9.02 -32.09
C LEU A 94 1.66 -9.54 -31.29
N GLU A 95 0.69 -10.20 -31.93
CA GLU A 95 -0.43 -10.85 -31.22
C GLU A 95 0.05 -11.96 -30.29
N ILE A 96 1.01 -12.78 -30.74
CA ILE A 96 1.61 -13.84 -29.91
C ILE A 96 2.35 -13.22 -28.73
N GLU A 97 3.20 -12.22 -28.97
CA GLU A 97 3.98 -11.52 -27.95
C GLU A 97 3.07 -10.90 -26.88
N ASN A 98 2.00 -10.21 -27.29
CA ASN A 98 1.01 -9.66 -26.36
C ASN A 98 0.32 -10.77 -25.55
N SER A 99 -0.05 -11.88 -26.20
CA SER A 99 -0.67 -13.02 -25.50
C SER A 99 0.27 -13.69 -24.49
N GLU A 100 1.58 -13.67 -24.74
CA GLU A 100 2.60 -14.18 -23.83
C GLU A 100 2.84 -13.21 -22.67
N ALA A 101 2.85 -11.90 -22.95
CA ALA A 101 2.92 -10.85 -21.92
C ALA A 101 1.75 -10.95 -20.94
N ASP A 102 0.51 -11.10 -21.43
CA ASP A 102 -0.68 -11.27 -20.59
C ASP A 102 -0.57 -12.52 -19.69
N LYS A 103 -0.05 -13.63 -20.23
CA LYS A 103 0.18 -14.87 -19.46
C LYS A 103 1.25 -14.67 -18.39
N LEU A 104 2.34 -13.97 -18.70
CA LEU A 104 3.39 -13.65 -17.74
C LEU A 104 2.85 -12.78 -16.61
N GLU A 105 2.07 -11.74 -16.92
CA GLU A 105 1.42 -10.90 -15.91
C GLU A 105 0.47 -11.71 -15.02
N CYS A 106 -0.34 -12.62 -15.60
CA CYS A 106 -1.20 -13.52 -14.83
C CYS A 106 -0.39 -14.41 -13.87
N LEU A 107 0.76 -14.94 -14.31
CA LEU A 107 1.64 -15.76 -13.48
C LEU A 107 2.30 -14.93 -12.37
N GLU A 108 2.77 -13.73 -12.67
CA GLU A 108 3.34 -12.80 -11.69
C GLU A 108 2.33 -12.46 -10.60
N ASN A 109 1.08 -12.17 -10.98
CA ASN A 109 -0.01 -11.93 -10.04
C ASN A 109 -0.28 -13.17 -9.17
N HIS A 110 -0.25 -14.36 -9.75
CA HIS A 110 -0.39 -15.61 -9.00
C HIS A 110 0.76 -15.80 -7.99
N PHE A 111 2.01 -15.53 -8.40
CA PHE A 111 3.17 -15.56 -7.51
C PHE A 111 3.07 -14.54 -6.39
N PHE A 112 2.54 -13.34 -6.66
CA PHE A 112 2.32 -12.33 -5.64
C PHE A 112 1.30 -12.80 -4.59
N HIS A 113 0.18 -13.38 -5.03
CA HIS A 113 -0.80 -13.97 -4.12
C HIS A 113 -0.22 -15.12 -3.30
N LEU A 114 0.53 -16.02 -3.93
CA LEU A 114 1.20 -17.13 -3.26
C LEU A 114 2.21 -16.63 -2.21
N CYS A 115 3.03 -15.63 -2.55
CA CYS A 115 3.95 -14.99 -1.60
C CYS A 115 3.22 -14.36 -0.40
N ARG A 116 2.07 -13.71 -0.65
CA ARG A 116 1.23 -13.15 0.42
C ARG A 116 0.69 -14.24 1.34
N ASP A 117 0.22 -15.34 0.79
CA ASP A 117 -0.32 -16.44 1.57
C ASP A 117 0.79 -17.19 2.34
N PHE A 118 1.99 -17.34 1.75
CA PHE A 118 3.16 -17.82 2.49
C PHE A 118 3.51 -16.94 3.69
N LYS A 119 3.47 -15.61 3.54
CA LYS A 119 3.68 -14.68 4.68
C LYS A 119 2.61 -14.86 5.77
N LYS A 120 1.35 -15.11 5.41
CA LYS A 120 0.28 -15.40 6.39
C LYS A 120 0.56 -16.70 7.14
N VAL A 121 0.89 -17.77 6.42
CA VAL A 121 1.23 -19.07 7.02
C VAL A 121 2.46 -18.95 7.92
N GLU A 122 3.46 -18.17 7.53
CA GLU A 122 4.63 -17.91 8.38
C GLU A 122 4.24 -17.15 9.66
N GLY A 123 3.34 -16.16 9.55
CA GLY A 123 2.75 -15.46 10.69
C GLY A 123 2.00 -16.39 11.63
N GLU A 124 1.13 -17.25 11.10
CA GLU A 124 0.39 -18.26 11.87
C GLU A 124 1.33 -19.26 12.55
N ARG A 125 2.35 -19.74 11.84
CA ARG A 125 3.38 -20.63 12.39
C ARG A 125 4.14 -19.97 13.54
N ASN A 126 4.55 -18.72 13.39
CA ASN A 126 5.27 -17.99 14.42
C ASN A 126 4.37 -17.74 15.65
N TYR A 127 3.09 -17.43 15.42
CA TYR A 127 2.09 -17.30 16.49
C TYR A 127 1.88 -18.61 17.26
N LEU A 128 1.75 -19.74 16.55
CA LEU A 128 1.67 -21.06 17.17
C LEU A 128 2.94 -21.42 17.95
N LEU A 129 4.10 -21.05 17.42
CA LEU A 129 5.39 -21.28 18.09
C LEU A 129 5.51 -20.44 19.37
N GLN A 130 5.00 -19.21 19.36
CA GLN A 130 4.90 -18.36 20.56
C GLN A 130 3.95 -18.96 21.60
N ILE A 131 2.78 -19.46 21.19
CA ILE A 131 1.86 -20.18 22.09
C ILE A 131 2.56 -21.41 22.68
N TRP A 132 3.27 -22.18 21.86
CA TRP A 132 3.99 -23.37 22.31
C TRP A 132 5.11 -23.03 23.30
N GLN A 133 5.88 -21.96 23.05
CA GLN A 133 6.86 -21.43 24.00
C GLN A 133 6.21 -21.04 25.32
N ASN A 134 5.10 -20.29 25.28
CA ASN A 134 4.35 -19.91 26.48
C ASN A 134 3.86 -21.14 27.25
N VAL A 135 3.33 -22.16 26.55
CA VAL A 135 2.90 -23.42 27.18
C VAL A 135 4.09 -24.13 27.82
N ASN A 136 5.22 -24.20 27.13
CA ASN A 136 6.43 -24.81 27.67
C ASN A 136 6.95 -24.08 28.92
N ASP A 137 6.92 -22.75 28.93
CA ASP A 137 7.27 -21.95 30.10
C ASP A 137 6.29 -22.18 31.25
N THR A 138 4.98 -22.33 30.96
CA THR A 138 4.01 -22.71 32.00
C THR A 138 4.25 -24.12 32.54
N ILE A 139 4.72 -25.05 31.72
CA ILE A 139 5.09 -26.41 32.15
C ILE A 139 6.32 -26.35 33.04
N LYS A 140 7.40 -25.67 32.63
CA LYS A 140 8.60 -25.48 33.47
C LYS A 140 8.27 -24.84 34.81
N ASN A 141 7.49 -23.76 34.80
CA ASN A 141 7.03 -23.13 36.03
C ASN A 141 6.20 -24.06 36.93
N ARG A 142 5.48 -25.03 36.35
CA ARG A 142 4.77 -26.07 37.13
C ARG A 142 5.72 -27.13 37.64
N GLU A 143 6.71 -27.56 36.86
CA GLU A 143 7.76 -28.48 37.27
C GLU A 143 8.54 -27.90 38.46
N ASP A 144 8.97 -26.64 38.39
CA ASP A 144 9.63 -25.93 39.50
C ASP A 144 8.75 -25.88 40.77
N LYS A 145 7.43 -25.65 40.60
CA LYS A 145 6.48 -25.68 41.72
C LYS A 145 6.34 -27.09 42.29
N VAL A 146 6.29 -28.11 41.44
CA VAL A 146 6.23 -29.52 41.87
C VAL A 146 7.50 -29.89 42.63
N GLU A 147 8.66 -29.45 42.17
CA GLU A 147 9.95 -29.67 42.84
C GLU A 147 9.98 -29.00 44.22
N LYS A 148 9.57 -27.72 44.31
CA LYS A 148 9.41 -27.04 45.61
C LYS A 148 8.44 -27.75 46.56
N ILE A 149 7.32 -28.27 46.03
CA ILE A 149 6.37 -29.04 46.83
C ILE A 149 7.00 -30.37 47.30
N LYS A 150 7.78 -31.05 46.45
CA LYS A 150 8.53 -32.25 46.84
C LYS A 150 9.53 -31.95 47.96
N GLU A 151 10.31 -30.88 47.83
CA GLU A 151 11.25 -30.43 48.88
C GLU A 151 10.52 -30.15 50.20
N GLN A 152 9.34 -29.52 50.15
CA GLN A 152 8.51 -29.30 51.34
C GLN A 152 8.00 -30.62 51.95
N ILE A 153 7.56 -31.57 51.12
CA ILE A 153 7.16 -32.91 51.56
C ILE A 153 8.33 -33.65 52.22
N ASP A 154 9.53 -33.56 51.66
CA ASP A 154 10.69 -34.25 52.24
C ASP A 154 11.15 -33.58 53.54
N SER A 155 11.18 -32.24 53.61
CA SER A 155 11.41 -31.52 54.87
C SER A 155 10.36 -31.85 55.95
N THR A 156 9.09 -32.02 55.58
CA THR A 156 8.05 -32.40 56.55
C THR A 156 8.18 -33.87 57.00
N LYS A 157 8.53 -34.79 56.09
CA LYS A 157 8.87 -36.17 56.44
C LYS A 157 10.08 -36.24 57.37
N ASP A 158 11.11 -35.42 57.15
CA ASP A 158 12.28 -35.37 58.01
C ASP A 158 11.93 -34.83 59.40
N LYS A 159 11.11 -33.77 59.49
CA LYS A 159 10.56 -33.31 60.76
C LYS A 159 9.75 -34.40 61.47
N MET A 160 8.92 -35.15 60.73
CA MET A 160 8.14 -36.27 61.27
C MET A 160 9.05 -37.39 61.80
N ARG A 161 10.12 -37.74 61.07
CA ARG A 161 11.13 -38.71 61.52
C ARG A 161 11.85 -38.23 62.77
N GLN A 162 12.24 -36.95 62.83
CA GLN A 162 12.86 -36.37 64.03
C GLN A 162 11.91 -36.39 65.24
N THR A 163 10.62 -36.09 65.06
CA THR A 163 9.64 -36.18 66.15
C THR A 163 9.41 -37.62 66.60
N LEU A 164 9.41 -38.59 65.67
CA LEU A 164 9.28 -40.01 66.00
C LEU A 164 10.48 -40.51 66.81
N VAL A 165 11.70 -40.12 66.43
CA VAL A 165 12.92 -40.45 67.19
C VAL A 165 12.87 -39.86 68.60
N LYS A 166 12.41 -38.60 68.74
CA LYS A 166 12.22 -37.98 70.06
C LYS A 166 11.18 -38.72 70.89
N TYR A 167 10.07 -39.16 70.28
CA TYR A 167 9.03 -39.94 70.96
C TYR A 167 9.56 -41.30 71.45
N ILE A 168 10.25 -42.06 70.60
CA ILE A 168 10.86 -43.35 70.96
C ILE A 168 11.90 -43.16 72.07
N ALA A 169 12.68 -42.08 72.04
CA ALA A 169 13.63 -41.75 73.10
C ALA A 169 12.92 -41.45 74.43
N LEU A 170 11.78 -40.74 74.39
CA LEU A 170 10.96 -40.46 75.56
C LEU A 170 10.33 -41.74 76.13
N GLU A 171 9.81 -42.62 75.27
CA GLU A 171 9.25 -43.92 75.63
C GLU A 171 10.30 -44.81 76.31
N LYS A 172 11.51 -44.91 75.74
CA LYS A 172 12.63 -45.60 76.38
C LYS A 172 13.03 -44.99 77.73
N SER A 173 12.99 -43.66 77.86
CA SER A 173 13.28 -43.01 79.14
C SER A 173 12.18 -43.27 80.19
N PHE A 174 10.93 -43.38 79.76
CA PHE A 174 9.79 -43.71 80.60
C PHE A 174 9.85 -45.17 81.07
N ASP A 175 10.19 -46.10 80.17
CA ASP A 175 10.40 -47.51 80.50
C ASP A 175 11.56 -47.69 81.49
N ALA A 176 12.68 -46.97 81.28
CA ALA A 176 13.80 -46.97 82.22
C ALA A 176 13.38 -46.46 83.61
N LEU A 177 12.58 -45.38 83.65
CA LEU A 177 12.08 -44.81 84.91
C LEU A 177 11.08 -45.75 85.59
N ASN A 178 10.25 -46.48 84.84
CA ASN A 178 9.37 -47.52 85.38
C ASN A 178 10.15 -48.73 85.92
N GLN A 179 11.24 -49.14 85.25
CA GLN A 179 12.13 -50.19 85.76
C GLN A 179 12.81 -49.75 87.06
N GLU A 180 13.28 -48.50 87.13
CA GLU A 180 13.86 -47.93 88.34
C GLU A 180 12.82 -47.84 89.48
N ASN A 181 11.61 -47.40 89.16
CA ASN A 181 10.50 -47.30 90.11
C ASN A 181 10.10 -48.69 90.64
N ASN A 182 10.02 -49.70 89.78
CA ASN A 182 9.77 -51.09 90.17
C ASN A 182 10.91 -51.64 91.06
N TYR A 183 12.16 -51.30 90.76
CA TYR A 183 13.30 -51.66 91.61
C TYR A 183 13.21 -51.03 93.01
N TYR A 184 12.83 -49.75 93.10
CA TYR A 184 12.60 -49.10 94.39
C TYR A 184 11.38 -49.68 95.13
N LEU A 185 10.31 -50.08 94.42
CA LEU A 185 9.14 -50.75 94.99
C LEU A 185 9.48 -52.14 95.55
N GLU A 186 10.33 -52.91 94.86
CA GLU A 186 10.87 -54.18 95.36
C GLU A 186 11.79 -53.99 96.56
N GLN A 187 12.59 -52.91 96.61
CA GLN A 187 13.35 -52.56 97.81
C GLN A 187 12.45 -52.15 98.97
N ALA A 188 11.42 -51.34 98.72
CA ALA A 188 10.47 -50.90 99.74
C ALA A 188 9.72 -52.10 100.34
N THR A 189 9.20 -53.01 99.53
CA THR A 189 8.54 -54.24 100.01
C THR A 189 9.51 -55.18 100.75
N ARG A 190 10.80 -55.23 100.39
CA ARG A 190 11.83 -55.95 101.16
C ARG A 190 12.12 -55.32 102.52
N LEU A 191 12.04 -53.99 102.64
CA LEU A 191 12.21 -53.28 103.91
C LEU A 191 10.95 -53.40 104.79
N GLU A 192 9.77 -53.35 104.18
CA GLU A 192 8.46 -53.52 104.84
C GLU A 192 8.31 -54.93 105.43
N ASN A 193 8.79 -55.97 104.74
CA ASN A 193 8.84 -57.34 105.25
C ASN A 193 9.84 -57.56 106.41
N LYS A 194 10.79 -56.64 106.64
CA LYS A 194 11.72 -56.67 107.80
C LYS A 194 11.21 -55.90 109.02
N GLN A 195 10.18 -55.07 108.84
CA GLN A 195 9.62 -54.18 109.86
C GLN A 195 8.97 -54.89 111.07
N PRO A 196 8.25 -56.03 110.96
CA PRO A 196 7.65 -56.67 112.14
C PRO A 196 8.68 -57.34 113.07
N VAL A 197 9.84 -57.76 112.55
CA VAL A 197 10.92 -58.43 113.33
C VAL A 197 11.78 -57.44 114.13
N LEU A 198 11.76 -56.15 113.76
CA LEU A 198 12.45 -55.07 114.47
C LEU A 198 11.56 -54.38 115.52
N LEU A 199 10.22 -54.42 115.36
CA LEU A 199 9.25 -53.84 116.29
C LEU A 199 9.17 -54.58 117.64
N GLU A 200 9.27 -55.92 117.64
CA GLU A 200 9.28 -56.75 118.86
C GLU A 200 10.54 -56.55 119.73
N ASN A 201 11.65 -56.08 119.12
CA ASN A 201 12.92 -55.82 119.80
C ASN A 201 13.05 -54.36 120.32
N LEU A 202 12.15 -53.44 119.92
CA LEU A 202 12.20 -52.02 120.29
C LEU A 202 11.22 -51.62 121.41
N GLU A 203 10.18 -52.42 121.68
CA GLU A 203 9.24 -52.18 122.79
C GLU A 203 9.89 -52.41 124.17
N SER A 204 10.88 -53.30 124.28
CA SER A 204 11.60 -53.59 125.53
C SER A 204 12.68 -52.56 125.91
N LEU A 205 13.08 -51.68 124.97
CA LEU A 205 14.12 -50.67 125.17
C LEU A 205 13.55 -49.23 125.32
N ASN A 206 12.29 -49.01 124.91
CA ASN A 206 11.63 -47.69 124.90
C ASN A 206 11.08 -47.23 126.27
N GLU A 207 10.98 -48.11 127.27
CA GLU A 207 10.56 -47.72 128.63
C GLU A 207 11.67 -46.99 129.43
N VAL A 208 12.95 -47.15 129.04
CA VAL A 208 14.10 -46.62 129.79
C VAL A 208 14.58 -45.25 129.26
N VAL A 209 14.32 -44.91 127.99
CA VAL A 209 14.84 -43.68 127.33
C VAL A 209 13.88 -42.48 127.45
N LYS A 210 12.58 -42.71 127.68
CA LYS A 210 11.54 -41.66 127.68
C LYS A 210 11.62 -40.66 128.86
N ASN A 211 12.43 -40.95 129.87
CA ASN A 211 12.52 -40.15 131.10
C ASN A 211 13.60 -39.05 131.07
N PHE A 212 14.48 -38.97 130.08
CA PHE A 212 15.68 -38.11 130.17
C PHE A 212 15.86 -36.93 129.19
N GLU A 213 15.12 -36.75 128.09
CA GLU A 213 15.48 -35.65 127.14
C GLU A 213 14.34 -34.71 126.72
N ASN A 214 13.16 -34.83 127.32
CA ASN A 214 12.12 -33.77 127.30
C ASN A 214 12.61 -32.41 127.87
N GLU A 215 13.84 -32.32 128.37
CA GLU A 215 14.47 -31.11 128.88
C GLU A 215 15.32 -30.35 127.82
N ALA A 216 15.71 -30.99 126.71
CA ALA A 216 16.64 -30.42 125.73
C ALA A 216 15.97 -29.68 124.55
N GLU A 217 14.66 -29.84 124.36
CA GLU A 217 13.91 -29.28 123.23
C GLU A 217 13.52 -27.79 123.38
N ALA A 218 13.58 -27.19 124.58
CA ALA A 218 12.93 -25.89 124.81
C ALA A 218 13.72 -24.61 124.41
N LEU A 219 15.06 -24.62 124.31
CA LEU A 219 15.85 -23.37 124.21
C LEU A 219 16.52 -23.09 122.85
N LYS A 220 16.46 -24.01 121.88
CA LYS A 220 17.29 -23.93 120.66
C LYS A 220 16.53 -23.52 119.38
N GLN A 221 15.20 -23.55 119.35
CA GLN A 221 14.39 -23.35 118.13
C GLN A 221 13.92 -21.90 117.87
N GLN A 222 13.86 -20.98 118.84
CA GLN A 222 13.25 -19.65 118.61
C GLN A 222 14.16 -18.61 117.91
N VAL A 223 15.48 -18.76 117.96
CA VAL A 223 16.40 -17.71 117.46
C VAL A 223 16.78 -17.87 115.98
N LYS A 224 16.72 -19.09 115.42
CA LYS A 224 17.23 -19.38 114.05
C LYS A 224 16.22 -19.20 112.91
N GLN A 225 14.92 -19.02 113.19
CA GLN A 225 13.89 -18.92 112.14
C GLN A 225 13.69 -17.50 111.58
N LEU A 226 13.92 -16.45 112.38
CA LEU A 226 13.65 -15.06 111.96
C LEU A 226 14.73 -14.45 111.05
N GLU A 227 15.99 -14.91 111.15
CA GLU A 227 17.10 -14.38 110.33
C GLU A 227 17.08 -14.90 108.88
N TYR A 228 16.51 -16.07 108.63
CA TYR A 228 16.48 -16.69 107.29
C TYR A 228 15.41 -16.06 106.37
N GLU A 229 14.24 -15.68 106.92
CA GLU A 229 13.11 -15.17 106.12
C GLU A 229 13.34 -13.75 105.55
N TYR A 230 14.12 -12.91 106.24
CA TYR A 230 14.42 -11.53 105.78
C TYR A 230 15.37 -11.48 104.57
N SER A 231 16.31 -12.42 104.47
CA SER A 231 17.33 -12.45 103.40
C SER A 231 16.78 -12.90 102.03
N VAL A 232 15.75 -13.73 102.01
CA VAL A 232 15.17 -14.30 100.77
C VAL A 232 14.24 -13.31 100.05
N GLN A 233 13.57 -12.40 100.78
CA GLN A 233 12.64 -11.43 100.20
C GLN A 233 13.34 -10.20 99.57
N THR A 234 14.55 -9.87 100.01
CA THR A 234 15.32 -8.73 99.46
C THR A 234 15.94 -9.06 98.10
N LEU A 235 16.32 -10.33 97.85
CA LEU A 235 16.85 -10.78 96.55
C LEU A 235 15.76 -10.87 95.48
N LYS A 236 14.56 -11.39 95.80
CA LYS A 236 13.43 -11.46 94.85
C LYS A 236 12.92 -10.08 94.39
N ASN A 237 12.94 -9.07 95.26
CA ASN A 237 12.50 -7.71 94.91
C ASN A 237 13.48 -6.97 93.97
N ASN A 238 14.77 -7.31 94.00
CA ASN A 238 15.76 -6.72 93.10
C ASN A 238 15.73 -7.34 91.69
N GLU A 239 15.45 -8.65 91.59
CA GLU A 239 15.28 -9.35 90.30
C GLU A 239 14.02 -8.88 89.56
N LEU A 240 12.92 -8.64 90.28
CA LEU A 240 11.69 -8.12 89.69
C LEU A 240 11.82 -6.67 89.21
N LYS A 241 12.58 -5.80 89.91
CA LYS A 241 12.85 -4.43 89.46
C LYS A 241 13.64 -4.38 88.14
N GLN A 242 14.68 -5.21 88.00
CA GLN A 242 15.48 -5.27 86.77
C GLN A 242 14.70 -5.82 85.57
N SER A 243 13.76 -6.76 85.79
CA SER A 243 12.89 -7.29 84.74
C SER A 243 11.85 -6.27 84.25
N ILE A 244 11.33 -5.42 85.15
CA ILE A 244 10.39 -4.34 84.80
C ILE A 244 11.08 -3.23 84.00
N GLU A 245 12.31 -2.82 84.37
CA GLU A 245 13.10 -1.83 83.62
C GLU A 245 13.52 -2.31 82.22
N ALA A 246 13.83 -3.61 82.07
CA ALA A 246 14.16 -4.20 80.77
C ALA A 246 12.94 -4.32 79.83
N ASN A 247 11.73 -4.53 80.39
CA ASN A 247 10.51 -4.62 79.60
C ASN A 247 9.93 -3.24 79.23
N THR A 248 10.09 -2.21 80.08
CA THR A 248 9.69 -0.82 79.75
C THR A 248 10.58 -0.21 78.66
N ALA A 249 11.88 -0.52 78.63
CA ALA A 249 12.80 -0.12 77.57
C ALA A 249 12.47 -0.74 76.19
N LYS A 250 11.86 -1.94 76.17
CA LYS A 250 11.42 -2.62 74.94
C LYS A 250 10.04 -2.16 74.44
N LEU A 251 9.18 -1.64 75.32
CA LEU A 251 7.83 -1.19 74.97
C LEU A 251 7.79 0.22 74.35
N GLN A 252 8.70 1.11 74.75
CA GLN A 252 8.85 2.48 74.23
C GLN A 252 9.00 2.57 72.68
N PRO A 253 9.87 1.80 72.01
CA PRO A 253 10.00 1.85 70.54
C PRO A 253 8.77 1.29 69.81
N LEU A 254 8.08 0.29 70.37
CA LEU A 254 6.88 -0.32 69.78
C LEU A 254 5.65 0.62 69.85
N ILE A 255 5.55 1.44 70.90
CA ILE A 255 4.53 2.50 71.00
C ILE A 255 4.82 3.62 69.98
N ALA A 256 6.10 4.02 69.82
CA ALA A 256 6.50 5.01 68.84
C ALA A 256 6.28 4.55 67.39
N GLU A 257 6.40 3.25 67.12
CA GLU A 257 6.12 2.64 65.82
C GLU A 257 4.61 2.53 65.55
N ASN A 258 3.80 2.22 66.57
CA ASN A 258 2.33 2.23 66.46
C ASN A 258 1.76 3.64 66.22
N LEU A 259 2.31 4.68 66.87
CA LEU A 259 1.92 6.07 66.60
C LEU A 259 2.25 6.49 65.14
N LYS A 260 3.40 6.07 64.61
CA LYS A 260 3.78 6.31 63.20
C LYS A 260 2.92 5.52 62.21
N LEU A 261 2.38 4.36 62.60
CA LEU A 261 1.44 3.59 61.80
C LEU A 261 0.01 4.17 61.87
N HIS A 262 -0.37 4.76 63.01
CA HIS A 262 -1.64 5.46 63.19
C HIS A 262 -1.69 6.78 62.39
N ASP A 263 -0.58 7.53 62.31
CA ASP A 263 -0.48 8.74 61.46
C ASP A 263 -0.51 8.39 59.96
N LYS A 264 0.01 7.21 59.58
CA LYS A 264 -0.07 6.70 58.20
C LYS A 264 -1.48 6.24 57.81
N LEU A 265 -2.35 5.92 58.77
CA LEU A 265 -3.75 5.54 58.52
C LEU A 265 -4.67 6.77 58.33
N GLY A 266 -4.25 7.96 58.76
CA GLY A 266 -5.01 9.22 58.61
C GLY A 266 -4.87 9.91 57.24
N THR A 267 -4.08 9.35 56.31
CA THR A 267 -3.84 9.93 54.97
C THR A 267 -4.71 9.32 53.86
N THR A 268 -5.67 8.48 54.21
CA THR A 268 -6.66 7.89 53.28
C THR A 268 -8.06 8.46 53.48
N GLU A 269 -8.19 9.77 53.66
CA GLU A 269 -9.43 10.52 53.38
C GLU A 269 -9.19 11.41 52.15
N ILE A 270 -9.30 10.80 50.98
CA ILE A 270 -9.10 11.39 49.64
C ILE A 270 -10.39 12.07 49.20
N GLU A 271 -10.71 13.26 49.72
CA GLU A 271 -11.78 14.06 49.09
C GLU A 271 -11.50 15.56 48.85
N LYS A 272 -10.37 16.17 49.26
CA LYS A 272 -9.99 17.53 48.79
C LYS A 272 -8.46 17.79 48.80
N MET A 273 -7.76 17.59 47.68
CA MET A 273 -6.31 17.93 47.55
C MET A 273 -6.05 18.90 46.37
N THR A 274 -5.29 19.97 46.63
CA THR A 274 -4.96 21.08 45.71
C THR A 274 -3.69 20.83 44.89
N SER A 275 -3.44 21.64 43.84
CA SER A 275 -2.35 21.48 42.86
C SER A 275 -0.94 21.43 43.46
N GLU A 276 -0.72 22.03 44.62
CA GLU A 276 0.58 22.09 45.31
C GLU A 276 1.01 20.73 45.89
N GLN A 277 0.04 19.90 46.30
CA GLN A 277 0.30 18.55 46.80
C GLN A 277 0.62 17.57 45.66
N ARG A 278 0.17 17.84 44.43
CA ARG A 278 0.56 17.05 43.23
C ARG A 278 2.03 17.25 42.84
N CYS A 279 2.61 18.42 43.14
CA CYS A 279 4.03 18.68 42.87
C CYS A 279 4.93 17.97 43.91
N LYS A 280 4.53 17.99 45.18
CA LYS A 280 5.24 17.27 46.26
C LYS A 280 5.21 15.75 46.09
N THR A 281 4.07 15.17 45.65
CA THR A 281 4.02 13.73 45.36
C THR A 281 4.91 13.36 44.18
N ALA A 282 5.03 14.21 43.15
CA ALA A 282 5.95 13.99 42.04
C ALA A 282 7.43 14.07 42.45
N GLU A 283 7.79 15.01 43.34
CA GLU A 283 9.14 15.11 43.92
C GLU A 283 9.49 13.90 44.80
N GLU A 284 8.53 13.41 45.60
CA GLU A 284 8.69 12.21 46.42
C GLU A 284 8.86 10.95 45.56
N ILE A 285 8.12 10.83 44.46
CA ILE A 285 8.29 9.73 43.48
C ILE A 285 9.67 9.78 42.84
N TYR A 286 10.16 10.98 42.49
CA TYR A 286 11.48 11.16 41.91
C TYR A 286 12.62 10.82 42.89
N GLU A 287 12.53 11.24 44.14
CA GLU A 287 13.52 10.89 45.18
C GLU A 287 13.46 9.40 45.55
N MET A 288 12.28 8.79 45.56
CA MET A 288 12.14 7.33 45.70
C MET A 288 12.81 6.60 44.51
N GLY A 289 12.62 7.10 43.28
CA GLY A 289 13.28 6.56 42.08
C GLY A 289 14.81 6.62 42.15
N LYS A 290 15.38 7.73 42.64
CA LYS A 290 16.84 7.84 42.87
C LYS A 290 17.35 6.88 43.95
N LYS A 291 16.55 6.60 44.97
CA LYS A 291 16.92 5.65 46.03
C LYS A 291 16.91 4.21 45.51
N MET A 292 15.88 3.84 44.75
CA MET A 292 15.81 2.54 44.06
C MET A 292 17.02 2.34 43.14
N LEU A 293 17.40 3.33 42.34
CA LEU A 293 18.57 3.23 41.46
C LEU A 293 19.88 2.99 42.23
N ARG A 294 20.04 3.60 43.42
CA ARG A 294 21.21 3.36 44.28
C ARG A 294 21.22 1.95 44.87
N GLU A 295 20.06 1.42 45.24
CA GLU A 295 19.92 0.05 45.74
C GLU A 295 20.24 -0.97 44.64
N GLU A 296 19.76 -0.76 43.42
CA GLU A 296 20.10 -1.59 42.25
C GLU A 296 21.60 -1.55 41.93
N LEU A 297 22.24 -0.38 41.96
CA LEU A 297 23.70 -0.27 41.76
C LEU A 297 24.50 -1.02 42.85
N ASN A 298 24.02 -1.02 44.09
CA ASN A 298 24.65 -1.77 45.17
C ASN A 298 24.49 -3.29 44.99
N GLU A 299 23.33 -3.74 44.48
CA GLU A 299 23.09 -5.15 44.21
C GLU A 299 23.89 -5.65 43.00
N ILE A 300 24.04 -4.83 41.96
CA ILE A 300 24.97 -5.09 40.84
C ILE A 300 26.40 -5.27 41.36
N ASN A 301 26.87 -4.37 42.24
CA ASN A 301 28.21 -4.49 42.84
C ASN A 301 28.38 -5.76 43.69
N ARG A 302 27.34 -6.20 44.41
CA ARG A 302 27.36 -7.47 45.15
C ARG A 302 27.45 -8.68 44.22
N ILE A 303 26.66 -8.69 43.16
CA ILE A 303 26.67 -9.75 42.14
C ILE A 303 28.04 -9.82 41.46
N GLU A 304 28.66 -8.68 41.13
CA GLU A 304 30.01 -8.66 40.55
C GLU A 304 31.06 -9.26 41.49
N ILE A 305 31.00 -8.94 42.80
CA ILE A 305 31.92 -9.50 43.79
C ILE A 305 31.72 -11.02 43.92
N MET A 306 30.47 -11.50 43.96
CA MET A 306 30.18 -12.94 43.98
C MET A 306 30.66 -13.65 42.72
N THR A 307 30.48 -13.02 41.55
CA THR A 307 30.92 -13.58 40.27
C THR A 307 32.43 -13.72 40.22
N ARG A 308 33.20 -12.74 40.74
CA ARG A 308 34.66 -12.83 40.87
C ARG A 308 35.09 -13.94 41.84
N LYS A 309 34.36 -14.14 42.96
CA LYS A 309 34.63 -15.24 43.90
C LYS A 309 34.42 -16.61 43.25
N LEU A 310 33.29 -16.80 42.58
CA LEU A 310 32.99 -18.05 41.86
C LEU A 310 34.00 -18.31 40.73
N ALA A 311 34.42 -17.28 40.00
CA ALA A 311 35.46 -17.41 38.98
C ALA A 311 36.81 -17.89 39.58
N ASN A 312 37.18 -17.38 40.75
CA ASN A 312 38.38 -17.81 41.47
C ASN A 312 38.25 -19.26 41.96
N GLU A 313 37.10 -19.66 42.52
CA GLU A 313 36.83 -21.04 42.94
C GLU A 313 36.90 -22.03 41.77
N ILE A 314 36.29 -21.69 40.63
CA ILE A 314 36.38 -22.49 39.39
C ILE A 314 37.84 -22.63 38.95
N SER A 315 38.62 -21.55 39.00
CA SER A 315 40.04 -21.62 38.66
C SER A 315 40.85 -22.52 39.61
N GLY A 316 40.49 -22.53 40.90
CA GLY A 316 41.08 -23.40 41.92
C GLY A 316 40.72 -24.88 41.69
N LEU A 317 39.45 -25.17 41.39
CA LEU A 317 38.98 -26.51 41.07
C LEU A 317 39.65 -27.05 39.79
N LYS A 318 39.81 -26.23 38.75
CA LYS A 318 40.54 -26.62 37.53
C LYS A 318 42.01 -26.97 37.78
N LYS A 319 42.66 -26.30 38.74
CA LYS A 319 44.03 -26.65 39.16
C LYS A 319 44.09 -27.96 39.92
N LYS A 320 43.09 -28.23 40.79
CA LYS A 320 42.97 -29.51 41.52
C LYS A 320 42.71 -30.68 40.58
N ASP A 321 41.80 -30.52 39.63
CA ASP A 321 41.50 -31.53 38.60
C ASP A 321 42.74 -31.91 37.79
N LYS A 322 43.53 -30.91 37.34
CA LYS A 322 44.82 -31.18 36.69
C LYS A 322 45.80 -31.96 37.57
N LEU A 323 45.85 -31.66 38.88
CA LEU A 323 46.72 -32.38 39.81
C LEU A 323 46.25 -33.84 40.01
N GLU A 324 44.95 -34.07 40.08
CA GLU A 324 44.36 -35.41 40.20
C GLU A 324 44.54 -36.23 38.92
N GLN A 325 44.43 -35.62 37.75
CA GLN A 325 44.74 -36.27 36.47
C GLN A 325 46.19 -36.72 36.39
N LEU A 326 47.14 -35.91 36.87
CA LEU A 326 48.55 -36.30 36.95
C LEU A 326 48.75 -37.47 37.94
N LYS A 327 48.07 -37.46 39.09
CA LYS A 327 48.11 -38.59 40.04
C LYS A 327 47.52 -39.87 39.45
N LEU A 328 46.41 -39.77 38.72
CA LEU A 328 45.80 -40.91 38.03
C LEU A 328 46.73 -41.47 36.96
N HIS A 329 47.40 -40.62 36.19
CA HIS A 329 48.41 -41.04 35.23
C HIS A 329 49.57 -41.79 35.91
N ASP A 330 50.06 -41.27 37.03
CA ASP A 330 51.15 -41.89 37.82
C ASP A 330 50.73 -43.20 38.53
N LEU A 331 49.45 -43.36 38.85
CA LEU A 331 48.88 -44.60 39.39
C LEU A 331 48.70 -45.63 38.28
N ASN A 332 48.21 -45.22 37.11
CA ASN A 332 48.04 -46.11 35.95
C ASN A 332 49.38 -46.62 35.42
N SER A 333 50.43 -45.80 35.44
CA SER A 333 51.77 -46.26 35.08
C SER A 333 52.30 -47.30 36.08
N ARG A 334 52.13 -47.06 37.39
CA ARG A 334 52.46 -48.04 38.44
C ARG A 334 51.65 -49.32 38.34
N ASP A 335 50.36 -49.21 38.04
CA ASP A 335 49.48 -50.37 37.85
C ASP A 335 49.94 -51.20 36.64
N SER A 336 50.32 -50.55 35.54
CA SER A 336 50.93 -51.25 34.38
C SER A 336 52.24 -51.96 34.75
N GLU A 337 53.10 -51.33 35.57
CA GLU A 337 54.33 -51.95 36.06
C GLU A 337 54.06 -53.14 37.00
N LEU A 338 53.11 -52.99 37.92
CA LEU A 338 52.68 -54.06 38.82
C LEU A 338 52.06 -55.23 38.05
N ASN A 339 51.23 -54.97 37.04
CA ASN A 339 50.64 -56.01 36.21
C ASN A 339 51.72 -56.78 35.42
N LYS A 340 52.79 -56.11 34.97
CA LYS A 340 53.96 -56.79 34.38
C LYS A 340 54.70 -57.66 35.41
N LEU A 341 54.79 -57.21 36.66
CA LEU A 341 55.41 -57.99 37.73
C LEU A 341 54.54 -59.19 38.12
N ILE A 342 53.22 -59.02 38.21
CA ILE A 342 52.26 -60.08 38.50
C ILE A 342 52.33 -61.15 37.42
N THR A 343 52.28 -60.78 36.14
CA THR A 343 52.41 -61.74 35.04
C THR A 343 53.74 -62.48 35.07
N SER A 344 54.86 -61.79 35.34
CA SER A 344 56.16 -62.46 35.54
C SER A 344 56.15 -63.43 36.71
N LYS A 345 55.47 -63.10 37.82
CA LYS A 345 55.37 -63.98 39.00
C LYS A 345 54.39 -65.13 38.80
N GLU A 346 53.33 -64.94 38.02
CA GLU A 346 52.43 -66.02 37.60
C GLU A 346 53.15 -67.03 36.71
N ASP A 347 54.05 -66.57 35.84
CA ASP A 347 54.86 -67.45 35.01
C ASP A 347 55.93 -68.20 35.84
N GLU A 348 56.63 -67.52 36.77
CA GLU A 348 57.50 -68.19 37.74
C GLU A 348 56.72 -69.21 38.60
N PHE A 349 55.49 -68.90 38.99
CA PHE A 349 54.65 -69.80 39.77
C PHE A 349 54.24 -71.03 38.97
N LYS A 350 53.89 -70.89 37.69
CA LYS A 350 53.64 -72.04 36.80
C LYS A 350 54.87 -72.92 36.65
N ASP A 351 56.05 -72.33 36.52
CA ASP A 351 57.31 -73.07 36.44
C ASP A 351 57.60 -73.82 37.75
N LEU A 352 57.35 -73.20 38.90
CA LEU A 352 57.45 -73.85 40.20
C LEU A 352 56.42 -74.96 40.37
N GLN A 353 55.17 -74.78 39.90
CA GLN A 353 54.16 -75.85 39.92
C GLN A 353 54.54 -77.04 39.03
N LEU A 354 55.19 -76.79 37.88
CA LEU A 354 55.74 -77.85 37.04
C LEU A 354 56.89 -78.58 37.75
N GLN A 355 57.75 -77.86 38.47
CA GLN A 355 58.82 -78.47 39.28
C GLN A 355 58.25 -79.26 40.46
N GLU A 356 57.25 -78.74 41.16
CA GLU A 356 56.54 -79.41 42.25
C GLU A 356 55.87 -80.68 41.75
N PHE A 357 55.16 -80.62 40.63
CA PHE A 357 54.56 -81.81 39.99
C PHE A 357 55.61 -82.87 39.63
N ASN A 358 56.77 -82.46 39.10
CA ASN A 358 57.85 -83.40 38.81
C ASN A 358 58.45 -84.02 40.08
N LEU A 359 58.64 -83.21 41.14
CA LEU A 359 59.11 -83.69 42.43
C LEU A 359 58.08 -84.58 43.13
N GLU A 360 56.79 -84.30 43.00
CA GLU A 360 55.70 -85.14 43.49
C GLU A 360 55.67 -86.47 42.74
N MET A 361 55.87 -86.47 41.42
CA MET A 361 56.01 -87.71 40.65
C MET A 361 57.22 -88.53 41.09
N ASP A 362 58.38 -87.90 41.30
CA ASP A 362 59.58 -88.55 41.82
C ASP A 362 59.38 -89.07 43.26
N LEU A 363 58.63 -88.33 44.09
CA LEU A 363 58.28 -88.71 45.45
C LEU A 363 57.25 -89.84 45.47
N VAL A 364 56.29 -89.86 44.56
CA VAL A 364 55.33 -90.96 44.35
C VAL A 364 56.06 -92.22 43.90
N ASP A 365 57.02 -92.12 42.98
CA ASP A 365 57.83 -93.27 42.55
C ASP A 365 58.74 -93.77 43.69
N SER A 366 59.30 -92.84 44.48
CA SER A 366 60.14 -93.16 45.63
C SER A 366 59.34 -93.74 46.79
N THR A 367 58.14 -93.23 47.06
CA THR A 367 57.21 -93.73 48.08
C THR A 367 56.54 -95.03 47.64
N HIS A 368 56.26 -95.22 46.34
CA HIS A 368 55.83 -96.51 45.81
C HIS A 368 56.92 -97.57 46.00
N ARG A 369 58.18 -97.22 45.76
CA ARG A 369 59.34 -98.08 46.07
C ARG A 369 59.52 -98.31 47.58
N LEU A 370 59.32 -97.30 48.41
CA LEU A 370 59.41 -97.40 49.88
C LEU A 370 58.26 -98.23 50.47
N ASN A 371 57.04 -98.06 50.00
CA ASN A 371 55.84 -98.79 50.45
C ASN A 371 55.88 -100.27 50.04
N ILE A 372 56.53 -100.61 48.93
CA ILE A 372 56.84 -102.01 48.55
C ILE A 372 57.91 -102.61 49.48
N LEU A 373 58.85 -101.80 50.00
CA LEU A 373 59.94 -102.24 50.87
C LEU A 373 59.55 -102.30 52.36
N GLU A 374 58.64 -101.45 52.84
CA GLU A 374 58.30 -101.36 54.26
C GLU A 374 57.09 -102.18 54.68
N GLY A 375 56.22 -102.64 53.77
CA GLY A 375 55.13 -103.56 54.12
C GLY A 375 54.33 -103.12 55.35
N VAL A 376 53.84 -101.87 55.36
CA VAL A 376 53.07 -101.33 56.50
C VAL A 376 51.60 -101.16 56.11
N SER A 377 50.77 -101.79 56.93
CA SER A 377 49.32 -101.75 56.96
C SER A 377 48.78 -100.33 57.15
N GLU A 378 47.68 -100.03 56.44
CA GLU A 378 46.93 -98.78 56.52
C GLU A 378 46.49 -98.47 57.96
N ASP A 379 46.87 -97.29 58.44
CA ASP A 379 46.43 -96.76 59.73
C ASP A 379 44.99 -96.24 59.60
N THR A 380 44.03 -97.04 60.06
CA THR A 380 42.59 -96.85 59.85
C THR A 380 42.01 -95.57 60.46
N GLU A 381 42.71 -94.94 61.42
CA GLU A 381 42.28 -93.67 62.03
C GLU A 381 42.64 -92.45 61.18
N ALA A 382 43.77 -92.48 60.48
CA ALA A 382 44.17 -91.41 59.54
C ALA A 382 43.25 -91.37 58.32
N GLN A 383 42.84 -92.54 57.80
CA GLN A 383 41.86 -92.65 56.70
C GLN A 383 40.49 -92.07 57.05
N ASN A 384 40.02 -92.24 58.29
CA ASN A 384 38.72 -91.71 58.71
C ASN A 384 38.75 -90.18 58.91
N ARG A 385 39.85 -89.61 59.42
CA ARG A 385 40.02 -88.14 59.49
C ARG A 385 40.14 -87.51 58.11
N LEU A 386 40.90 -88.13 57.21
CA LEU A 386 41.01 -87.70 55.81
C LEU A 386 39.68 -87.81 55.08
N LYS A 387 38.84 -88.84 55.33
CA LYS A 387 37.49 -88.94 54.74
C LYS A 387 36.54 -87.84 55.22
N ILE A 388 36.61 -87.45 56.49
CA ILE A 388 35.78 -86.34 57.01
C ILE A 388 36.23 -85.02 56.38
N GLN A 389 37.53 -84.73 56.37
CA GLN A 389 38.06 -83.53 55.71
C GLN A 389 37.81 -83.53 54.20
N LEU A 390 37.86 -84.70 53.54
CA LEU A 390 37.51 -84.85 52.13
C LEU A 390 36.03 -84.51 51.89
N ASN A 391 35.13 -84.99 52.75
CA ASN A 391 33.71 -84.68 52.61
C ASN A 391 33.42 -83.20 52.87
N GLU A 392 34.03 -82.59 53.89
CA GLU A 392 33.89 -81.16 54.19
C GLU A 392 34.40 -80.29 53.03
N THR A 393 35.59 -80.62 52.49
CA THR A 393 36.15 -79.91 51.33
C THR A 393 35.34 -80.16 50.05
N GLN A 394 34.77 -81.36 49.87
CA GLN A 394 33.85 -81.66 48.76
C GLN A 394 32.57 -80.82 48.84
N GLU A 395 32.04 -80.63 50.05
CA GLU A 395 30.82 -79.86 50.29
C GLU A 395 31.06 -78.35 50.12
N GLU A 396 32.21 -77.84 50.57
CA GLU A 396 32.67 -76.47 50.27
C GLU A 396 32.89 -76.27 48.75
N ILE A 397 33.51 -77.23 48.07
CA ILE A 397 33.70 -77.17 46.61
C ILE A 397 32.34 -77.15 45.90
N PHE A 398 31.36 -77.93 46.37
CA PHE A 398 30.00 -77.95 45.81
C PHE A 398 29.27 -76.61 46.02
N GLN A 399 29.40 -76.01 47.20
CA GLN A 399 28.85 -74.68 47.48
C GLN A 399 29.53 -73.59 46.64
N LYS A 400 30.87 -73.62 46.55
CA LYS A 400 31.63 -72.67 45.72
C LYS A 400 31.33 -72.84 44.24
N THR A 401 31.18 -74.06 43.73
CA THR A 401 30.78 -74.29 42.33
C THR A 401 29.35 -73.80 42.05
N LYS A 402 28.43 -73.93 43.02
CA LYS A 402 27.09 -73.36 42.93
C LYS A 402 27.11 -71.83 42.90
N GLU A 403 27.84 -71.19 43.80
CA GLU A 403 28.05 -69.73 43.81
C GLU A 403 28.69 -69.23 42.51
N LEU A 404 29.68 -69.95 41.98
CA LEU A 404 30.35 -69.61 40.72
C LEU A 404 29.38 -69.76 39.53
N SER A 405 28.46 -70.73 39.58
CA SER A 405 27.43 -70.90 38.55
C SER A 405 26.41 -69.75 38.54
N THR A 406 25.99 -69.25 39.71
CA THR A 406 25.08 -68.11 39.82
C THR A 406 25.78 -66.82 39.37
N LEU A 407 27.02 -66.59 39.80
CA LEU A 407 27.85 -65.47 39.35
C LEU A 407 28.06 -65.49 37.82
N LYS A 408 28.29 -66.66 37.22
CA LYS A 408 28.42 -66.78 35.74
C LYS A 408 27.12 -66.39 35.01
N VAL A 409 25.96 -66.68 35.58
CA VAL A 409 24.66 -66.27 35.00
C VAL A 409 24.47 -64.76 35.14
N GLU A 410 24.79 -64.20 36.31
CA GLU A 410 24.74 -62.75 36.54
C GLU A 410 25.68 -61.99 35.62
N ILE A 411 26.94 -62.43 35.46
CA ILE A 411 27.91 -61.85 34.52
C ILE A 411 27.36 -61.88 33.09
N ARG A 412 26.76 -62.98 32.64
CA ARG A 412 26.14 -63.06 31.30
C ARG A 412 24.98 -62.08 31.15
N ASN A 413 24.16 -61.89 32.18
CA ASN A 413 23.05 -60.94 32.14
C ASN A 413 23.56 -59.50 32.09
N LEU A 414 24.53 -59.14 32.94
CA LEU A 414 25.19 -57.84 32.91
C LEU A 414 25.87 -57.57 31.56
N THR A 415 26.50 -58.59 30.96
CA THR A 415 27.12 -58.45 29.63
C THR A 415 26.06 -58.17 28.56
N LYS A 416 24.89 -58.81 28.63
CA LYS A 416 23.77 -58.51 27.72
C LYS A 416 23.22 -57.10 27.94
N GLU A 417 23.06 -56.66 29.18
CA GLU A 417 22.61 -55.30 29.50
C GLU A 417 23.60 -54.25 29.00
N VAL A 418 24.90 -54.45 29.20
CA VAL A 418 25.95 -53.57 28.66
C VAL A 418 25.86 -53.50 27.13
N ASN A 419 25.71 -54.65 26.45
CA ASN A 419 25.59 -54.67 24.99
C ASN A 419 24.34 -53.93 24.48
N LEU A 420 23.21 -54.05 25.18
CA LEU A 420 21.98 -53.31 24.84
C LEU A 420 22.17 -51.80 25.04
N LEU A 421 22.75 -51.39 26.17
CA LEU A 421 23.08 -49.99 26.43
C LEU A 421 24.06 -49.42 25.40
N GLN A 422 25.04 -50.21 24.96
CA GLN A 422 25.97 -49.82 23.91
C GLN A 422 25.23 -49.54 22.58
N LEU A 423 24.21 -50.35 22.26
CA LEU A 423 23.41 -50.21 21.06
C LEU A 423 22.53 -48.95 21.13
N ASP A 424 21.91 -48.70 22.28
CA ASP A 424 21.14 -47.48 22.55
C ASP A 424 22.03 -46.22 22.48
N ILE A 425 23.25 -46.28 23.02
CA ILE A 425 24.23 -45.18 22.92
C ILE A 425 24.59 -44.90 21.47
N ASN A 426 24.88 -45.93 20.67
CA ASN A 426 25.20 -45.77 19.25
C ASN A 426 24.01 -45.20 18.46
N GLN A 427 22.79 -45.61 18.80
CA GLN A 427 21.58 -45.06 18.18
C GLN A 427 21.40 -43.59 18.55
N ALA A 428 21.54 -43.22 19.82
CA ALA A 428 21.48 -41.84 20.27
C ALA A 428 22.59 -40.98 19.61
N GLU A 429 23.80 -41.51 19.47
CA GLU A 429 24.91 -40.83 18.81
C GLU A 429 24.59 -40.56 17.32
N ASN A 430 24.03 -41.54 16.61
CA ASN A 430 23.56 -41.36 15.24
C ASN A 430 22.46 -40.30 15.12
N GLU A 431 21.47 -40.31 16.03
CA GLU A 431 20.41 -39.29 16.06
C GLU A 431 20.99 -37.89 16.33
N THR A 432 21.92 -37.76 17.27
CA THR A 432 22.57 -36.47 17.54
C THR A 432 23.37 -35.97 16.34
N ASN A 433 24.05 -36.84 15.61
CA ASN A 433 24.80 -36.47 14.40
C ASN A 433 23.86 -36.04 13.26
N GLN A 434 22.72 -36.71 13.09
CA GLN A 434 21.69 -36.28 12.14
C GLN A 434 21.08 -34.93 12.51
N LEU A 435 20.83 -34.68 13.79
CA LEU A 435 20.33 -33.39 14.28
C LEU A 435 21.36 -32.28 14.09
N LYS A 436 22.65 -32.54 14.35
CA LYS A 436 23.74 -31.59 14.05
C LYS A 436 23.78 -31.25 12.55
N ALA A 437 23.71 -32.24 11.67
CA ALA A 437 23.68 -32.02 10.23
C ALA A 437 22.47 -31.16 9.79
N LYS A 438 21.29 -31.39 10.38
CA LYS A 438 20.10 -30.56 10.15
C LYS A 438 20.28 -29.13 10.66
N ILE A 439 20.89 -28.94 11.83
CA ILE A 439 21.21 -27.61 12.38
C ILE A 439 22.15 -26.85 11.45
N ASP A 440 23.20 -27.50 10.95
CA ASP A 440 24.16 -26.86 10.06
C ASP A 440 23.55 -26.54 8.68
N ALA A 441 22.70 -27.41 8.14
CA ALA A 441 21.91 -27.10 6.95
C ALA A 441 21.00 -25.88 7.15
N CYS A 442 20.28 -25.81 8.28
CA CYS A 442 19.47 -24.64 8.64
C CYS A 442 20.32 -23.38 8.80
N ARG A 443 21.51 -23.46 9.40
CA ARG A 443 22.44 -22.32 9.49
C ARG A 443 22.88 -21.82 8.12
N CYS A 444 23.22 -22.74 7.21
CA CYS A 444 23.56 -22.39 5.82
C CYS A 444 22.39 -21.72 5.10
N PHE A 445 21.17 -22.24 5.27
CA PHE A 445 19.97 -21.63 4.70
C PHE A 445 19.73 -20.22 5.24
N ILE A 446 19.84 -20.02 6.56
CA ILE A 446 19.72 -18.70 7.19
C ILE A 446 20.81 -17.74 6.67
N ALA A 447 22.06 -18.20 6.53
CA ALA A 447 23.14 -17.39 6.01
C ALA A 447 22.94 -17.01 4.53
N GLY A 448 22.38 -17.92 3.73
CA GLY A 448 21.96 -17.65 2.35
C GLY A 448 20.83 -16.63 2.29
N GLY A 449 19.79 -16.81 3.11
CA GLY A 449 18.67 -15.87 3.24
C GLY A 449 19.10 -14.47 3.67
N LYS A 450 20.01 -14.36 4.65
CA LYS A 450 20.60 -13.07 5.06
C LYS A 450 21.35 -12.38 3.92
N ARG A 451 22.15 -13.13 3.14
CA ARG A 451 22.86 -12.57 1.97
C ARG A 451 21.90 -12.10 0.88
N ALA A 452 20.85 -12.88 0.59
CA ALA A 452 19.83 -12.48 -0.37
C ALA A 452 19.07 -11.22 0.10
N TYR A 453 18.71 -11.17 1.38
CA TYR A 453 18.08 -10.01 2.00
C TYR A 453 18.97 -8.75 1.91
N MET A 454 20.26 -8.86 2.23
CA MET A 454 21.19 -7.72 2.12
C MET A 454 21.29 -7.19 0.68
N LYS A 455 21.36 -8.09 -0.32
CA LYS A 455 21.36 -7.68 -1.73
C LYS A 455 20.07 -6.97 -2.14
N ALA A 456 18.91 -7.52 -1.77
CA ALA A 456 17.63 -6.90 -2.03
C ALA A 456 17.50 -5.53 -1.34
N GLN A 457 18.05 -5.39 -0.13
CA GLN A 457 18.07 -4.12 0.59
C GLN A 457 19.00 -3.08 -0.08
N GLU A 458 20.16 -3.50 -0.60
CA GLU A 458 21.04 -2.63 -1.39
C GLU A 458 20.36 -2.17 -2.69
N GLU A 459 19.66 -3.05 -3.39
CA GLU A 459 18.89 -2.72 -4.60
C GLU A 459 17.73 -1.76 -4.28
N TYR A 460 16.99 -2.02 -3.20
CA TYR A 460 15.94 -1.12 -2.72
C TYR A 460 16.50 0.28 -2.42
N ASN A 461 17.66 0.35 -1.76
CA ASN A 461 18.31 1.62 -1.45
C ASN A 461 18.75 2.35 -2.74
N LYS A 462 19.29 1.63 -3.73
CA LYS A 462 19.63 2.21 -5.05
C LYS A 462 18.40 2.74 -5.78
N CYS A 463 17.32 1.97 -5.84
CA CYS A 463 16.06 2.41 -6.46
C CYS A 463 15.49 3.63 -5.74
N THR A 464 15.53 3.65 -4.41
CA THR A 464 15.10 4.80 -3.60
C THR A 464 15.93 6.06 -3.91
N LEU A 465 17.26 5.91 -4.03
CA LEU A 465 18.16 7.01 -4.37
C LEU A 465 17.89 7.53 -5.79
N ASN A 466 17.73 6.63 -6.76
CA ASN A 466 17.36 6.98 -8.13
C ASN A 466 16.02 7.71 -8.19
N LEU A 467 15.01 7.23 -7.44
CA LEU A 467 13.71 7.89 -7.35
C LEU A 467 13.84 9.31 -6.76
N ASN A 468 14.65 9.49 -5.72
CA ASN A 468 14.91 10.82 -5.17
C ASN A 468 15.66 11.73 -6.15
N LEU A 469 16.62 11.19 -6.90
CA LEU A 469 17.32 11.92 -7.98
C LEU A 469 16.34 12.35 -9.08
N LEU A 470 15.47 11.45 -9.53
CA LEU A 470 14.42 11.72 -10.50
C LEU A 470 13.43 12.78 -9.99
N LYS A 471 13.00 12.70 -8.72
CA LYS A 471 12.16 13.72 -8.09
C LYS A 471 12.84 15.09 -8.09
N MET A 472 14.14 15.14 -7.78
CA MET A 472 14.91 16.39 -7.84
C MET A 472 15.00 16.93 -9.27
N GLN A 473 15.23 16.06 -10.26
CA GLN A 473 15.24 16.46 -11.68
C GLN A 473 13.89 16.98 -12.16
N ILE A 474 12.79 16.32 -11.76
CA ILE A 474 11.42 16.79 -12.05
C ILE A 474 11.18 18.15 -11.40
N SER A 475 11.51 18.31 -10.12
CA SER A 475 11.36 19.59 -9.43
C SER A 475 12.16 20.72 -10.10
N PHE A 476 13.38 20.43 -10.56
CA PHE A 476 14.19 21.39 -11.32
C PHE A 476 13.55 21.73 -12.67
N ALA A 477 13.03 20.74 -13.39
CA ALA A 477 12.34 20.96 -14.66
C ALA A 477 11.03 21.75 -14.48
N GLU A 478 10.28 21.50 -13.41
CA GLU A 478 9.09 22.27 -13.04
C GLU A 478 9.44 23.72 -12.72
N GLU A 479 10.51 23.95 -11.95
CA GLU A 479 10.99 25.30 -11.65
C GLU A 479 11.42 26.03 -12.94
N ASN A 480 12.13 25.36 -13.85
CA ASN A 480 12.54 25.96 -15.11
C ASN A 480 11.34 26.28 -16.02
N LYS A 481 10.38 25.35 -16.13
CA LYS A 481 9.12 25.59 -16.83
C LYS A 481 8.37 26.78 -16.25
N ASN A 482 8.33 26.93 -14.93
CA ASN A 482 7.69 28.07 -14.28
C ASN A 482 8.43 29.38 -14.60
N LYS A 483 9.77 29.39 -14.61
CA LYS A 483 10.56 30.56 -15.03
C LYS A 483 10.30 30.95 -16.47
N GLU A 484 10.29 29.98 -17.39
CA GLU A 484 9.94 30.20 -18.80
C GLU A 484 8.50 30.68 -18.95
N GLY A 485 7.55 30.10 -18.22
CA GLY A 485 6.16 30.54 -18.19
C GLY A 485 5.99 31.99 -17.72
N LEU A 486 6.73 32.41 -16.69
CA LEU A 486 6.77 33.82 -16.25
C LEU A 486 7.38 34.73 -17.32
N SER A 487 8.43 34.29 -18.01
CA SER A 487 9.05 35.06 -19.11
C SER A 487 8.09 35.22 -20.29
N VAL A 488 7.40 34.16 -20.70
CA VAL A 488 6.39 34.20 -21.77
C VAL A 488 5.25 35.12 -21.39
N SER A 489 4.72 35.00 -20.16
CA SER A 489 3.68 35.89 -19.65
C SER A 489 4.12 37.36 -19.63
N MET A 490 5.38 37.64 -19.26
CA MET A 490 5.93 38.99 -19.32
C MET A 490 5.98 39.52 -20.77
N LEU A 491 6.42 38.70 -21.72
CA LEU A 491 6.47 39.07 -23.14
C LEU A 491 5.07 39.28 -23.74
N GLU A 492 4.10 38.43 -23.39
CA GLU A 492 2.70 38.61 -23.77
C GLU A 492 2.14 39.91 -23.22
N ARG A 493 2.43 40.23 -21.96
CA ARG A 493 2.04 41.51 -21.36
C ARG A 493 2.67 42.69 -22.10
N GLN A 494 3.96 42.61 -22.44
CA GLN A 494 4.64 43.64 -23.24
C GLN A 494 4.03 43.78 -24.64
N LYS A 495 3.69 42.68 -25.30
CA LYS A 495 2.99 42.67 -26.60
C LYS A 495 1.62 43.34 -26.50
N LEU A 496 0.85 43.04 -25.45
CA LEU A 496 -0.45 43.68 -25.21
C LEU A 496 -0.29 45.19 -24.99
N TYR A 497 0.68 45.62 -24.17
CA TYR A 497 0.98 47.04 -24.00
C TYR A 497 1.36 47.73 -25.31
N LEU A 498 2.22 47.10 -26.11
CA LEU A 498 2.62 47.66 -27.39
C LEU A 498 1.45 47.74 -28.37
N ASN A 499 0.60 46.70 -28.44
CA ASN A 499 -0.59 46.71 -29.27
C ASN A 499 -1.59 47.79 -28.85
N ALA A 500 -1.83 47.95 -27.54
CA ALA A 500 -2.68 49.01 -27.01
C ALA A 500 -2.13 50.40 -27.37
N ALA A 501 -0.83 50.64 -27.15
CA ALA A 501 -0.18 51.89 -27.52
C ALA A 501 -0.22 52.15 -29.04
N MET A 502 -0.08 51.12 -29.87
CA MET A 502 -0.24 51.24 -31.33
C MET A 502 -1.68 51.57 -31.73
N GLN A 503 -2.67 50.96 -31.09
CA GLN A 503 -4.09 51.26 -31.34
C GLN A 503 -4.44 52.69 -30.93
N GLU A 504 -4.02 53.14 -29.74
CA GLU A 504 -4.18 54.53 -29.30
C GLU A 504 -3.54 55.50 -30.30
N ARG A 505 -2.31 55.20 -30.75
CA ARG A 505 -1.64 56.03 -31.74
C ARG A 505 -2.35 56.05 -33.09
N PHE A 506 -2.95 54.93 -33.49
CA PHE A 506 -3.73 54.83 -34.71
C PHE A 506 -5.03 55.65 -34.62
N THR A 507 -5.75 55.58 -33.49
CA THR A 507 -6.94 56.40 -33.25
C THR A 507 -6.60 57.89 -33.20
N ASP A 508 -5.47 58.27 -32.60
CA ASP A 508 -4.98 59.66 -32.61
C ASP A 508 -4.70 60.14 -34.03
N LEU A 509 -3.97 59.34 -34.83
CA LEU A 509 -3.67 59.67 -36.23
C LEU A 509 -4.92 59.76 -37.09
N GLN A 510 -5.89 58.87 -36.85
CA GLN A 510 -7.18 58.89 -37.52
C GLN A 510 -7.97 60.16 -37.16
N GLY A 511 -8.01 60.54 -35.88
CA GLY A 511 -8.60 61.81 -35.43
C GLY A 511 -7.90 63.02 -36.05
N HIS A 512 -6.57 63.04 -36.11
CA HIS A 512 -5.81 64.09 -36.80
C HIS A 512 -6.13 64.16 -38.29
N LYS A 513 -6.26 63.01 -38.96
CA LYS A 513 -6.65 62.92 -40.37
C LYS A 513 -8.05 63.50 -40.59
N GLU A 514 -9.00 63.17 -39.73
CA GLU A 514 -10.37 63.70 -39.79
C GLU A 514 -10.39 65.22 -39.59
N ILE A 515 -9.62 65.74 -38.63
CA ILE A 515 -9.45 67.20 -38.43
C ILE A 515 -8.89 67.86 -39.70
N ILE A 516 -7.87 67.29 -40.33
CA ILE A 516 -7.29 67.83 -41.57
C ILE A 516 -8.32 67.78 -42.72
N ILE A 517 -9.11 66.72 -42.83
CA ILE A 517 -10.17 66.61 -43.83
C ILE A 517 -11.24 67.68 -43.59
N ALA A 518 -11.66 67.90 -42.35
CA ALA A 518 -12.61 68.95 -41.99
C ALA A 518 -12.05 70.36 -42.31
N GLN A 519 -10.80 70.64 -41.97
CA GLN A 519 -10.12 71.89 -42.34
C GLN A 519 -10.06 72.07 -43.87
N LYS A 520 -9.75 71.01 -44.61
CA LYS A 520 -9.74 71.05 -46.09
C LYS A 520 -11.14 71.36 -46.64
N LYS A 521 -12.21 70.75 -46.09
CA LYS A 521 -13.59 71.03 -46.49
C LYS A 521 -13.96 72.50 -46.23
N SER A 522 -13.70 73.00 -45.02
CA SER A 522 -13.93 74.41 -44.66
C SER A 522 -13.17 75.38 -45.57
N LEU A 523 -11.89 75.11 -45.88
CA LEU A 523 -11.13 75.94 -46.83
C LEU A 523 -11.68 75.88 -48.27
N LEU A 524 -12.22 74.73 -48.70
CA LEU A 524 -12.88 74.61 -50.01
C LEU A 524 -14.19 75.40 -50.04
N GLU A 525 -14.96 75.39 -48.96
CA GLU A 525 -16.16 76.20 -48.78
C GLU A 525 -15.81 77.69 -48.82
N GLU A 526 -14.81 78.15 -48.07
CA GLU A 526 -14.30 79.53 -48.10
C GLU A 526 -13.83 79.93 -49.51
N LYS A 527 -13.07 79.06 -50.19
CA LYS A 527 -12.66 79.27 -51.58
C LYS A 527 -13.88 79.42 -52.50
N SER A 528 -14.89 78.57 -52.33
CA SER A 528 -16.12 78.63 -53.13
C SER A 528 -16.89 79.93 -52.87
N PHE A 529 -16.95 80.38 -51.62
CA PHE A 529 -17.55 81.64 -51.21
C PHE A 529 -16.82 82.84 -51.81
N LEU A 530 -15.48 82.88 -51.70
CA LEU A 530 -14.65 83.92 -52.32
C LEU A 530 -14.82 83.95 -53.83
N LYS A 531 -14.89 82.78 -54.48
CA LYS A 531 -15.15 82.70 -55.92
C LYS A 531 -16.51 83.29 -56.29
N ARG A 532 -17.58 82.94 -55.57
CA ARG A 532 -18.91 83.53 -55.75
C ARG A 532 -18.88 85.06 -55.55
N SER A 533 -18.15 85.55 -54.55
CA SER A 533 -17.96 86.99 -54.31
C SER A 533 -17.23 87.70 -55.45
N ILE A 534 -16.17 87.08 -55.99
CA ILE A 534 -15.46 87.58 -57.18
C ILE A 534 -16.39 87.60 -58.39
N ASP A 535 -17.13 86.52 -58.64
CA ASP A 535 -18.08 86.43 -59.76
C ASP A 535 -19.17 87.50 -59.65
N HIS A 536 -19.66 87.78 -58.42
CA HIS A 536 -20.58 88.87 -58.15
C HIS A 536 -19.97 90.25 -58.47
N LEU A 537 -18.74 90.52 -58.04
CA LEU A 537 -18.03 91.77 -58.33
C LEU A 537 -17.76 91.94 -59.83
N LEU A 538 -17.34 90.88 -60.52
CA LEU A 538 -17.18 90.87 -61.97
C LEU A 538 -18.50 91.14 -62.69
N HIS A 539 -19.60 90.56 -62.21
CA HIS A 539 -20.92 90.83 -62.75
C HIS A 539 -21.33 92.31 -62.53
N GLN A 540 -21.07 92.87 -61.35
CA GLN A 540 -21.29 94.30 -61.09
C GLN A 540 -20.46 95.20 -62.00
N ILE A 541 -19.18 94.85 -62.24
CA ILE A 541 -18.32 95.57 -63.19
C ILE A 541 -18.94 95.51 -64.58
N LYS A 542 -19.35 94.32 -65.07
CA LYS A 542 -20.03 94.19 -66.37
C LYS A 542 -21.32 95.00 -66.45
N ILE A 543 -22.11 95.07 -65.38
CA ILE A 543 -23.30 95.93 -65.33
C ILE A 543 -22.89 97.39 -65.46
N LYS A 544 -21.84 97.84 -64.76
CA LYS A 544 -21.35 99.22 -64.84
C LYS A 544 -20.75 99.54 -66.21
N GLU A 545 -20.01 98.61 -66.83
CA GLU A 545 -19.50 98.73 -68.19
C GLU A 545 -20.64 98.84 -69.21
N LYS A 546 -21.65 97.96 -69.14
CA LYS A 546 -22.84 98.06 -70.00
C LYS A 546 -23.64 99.32 -69.74
N LYS A 547 -23.77 99.76 -68.48
CA LYS A 547 -24.40 101.06 -68.17
C LYS A 547 -23.61 102.20 -68.79
N TYR A 548 -22.29 102.18 -68.71
CA TYR A 548 -21.41 103.17 -69.33
C TYR A 548 -21.56 103.17 -70.86
N GLU A 549 -21.58 101.98 -71.48
CA GLU A 549 -21.80 101.79 -72.92
C GLU A 549 -23.19 102.26 -73.36
N ILE A 550 -24.25 101.92 -72.62
CA ILE A 550 -25.61 102.42 -72.86
C ILE A 550 -25.67 103.94 -72.67
N THR A 551 -25.02 104.50 -71.64
CA THR A 551 -24.97 105.97 -71.47
C THR A 551 -24.27 106.64 -72.65
N LEU A 552 -23.18 106.04 -73.16
CA LEU A 552 -22.51 106.48 -74.38
C LEU A 552 -23.40 106.37 -75.63
N ASP A 553 -24.11 105.26 -75.81
CA ASP A 553 -25.01 105.03 -76.95
C ASP A 553 -26.25 105.92 -76.90
N SER A 554 -26.79 106.17 -75.70
CA SER A 554 -27.91 107.10 -75.46
C SER A 554 -27.52 108.56 -75.68
N MET A 555 -26.23 108.89 -75.64
CA MET A 555 -25.71 110.22 -75.99
C MET A 555 -25.80 110.51 -77.51
N GLY A 556 -26.20 109.52 -78.31
CA GLY A 556 -26.53 109.66 -79.73
C GLY A 556 -25.34 109.52 -80.68
N LYS A 557 -25.64 109.45 -81.98
CA LYS A 557 -24.66 109.45 -83.09
C LYS A 557 -24.94 110.68 -83.97
N ASP A 558 -23.91 111.37 -84.46
CA ASP A 558 -24.07 112.54 -85.34
C ASP A 558 -24.42 112.12 -86.78
N GLU A 559 -24.79 113.07 -87.65
CA GLU A 559 -25.27 112.84 -89.03
C GLU A 559 -24.26 112.12 -89.97
N ASP A 560 -23.00 111.99 -89.57
CA ASP A 560 -21.95 111.22 -90.29
C ASP A 560 -21.57 109.88 -89.62
N GLY A 561 -22.39 109.36 -88.70
CA GLY A 561 -22.21 108.01 -88.15
C GLY A 561 -21.07 107.83 -87.13
N GLY A 562 -20.44 108.92 -86.69
CA GLY A 562 -19.47 108.95 -85.59
C GLY A 562 -20.12 109.08 -84.20
N ARG A 563 -19.49 108.51 -83.16
CA ARG A 563 -19.93 108.61 -81.75
C ARG A 563 -19.82 110.05 -81.24
N ILE A 564 -20.88 110.59 -80.64
CA ILE A 564 -20.94 111.96 -80.10
C ILE A 564 -20.11 112.02 -78.80
N SER A 565 -19.22 113.02 -78.68
CA SER A 565 -18.42 113.30 -77.48
C SER A 565 -19.01 114.49 -76.70
N LEU A 566 -18.83 114.51 -75.38
CA LEU A 566 -19.40 115.46 -74.38
C LEU A 566 -19.24 116.95 -74.75
N ALA A 567 -18.25 117.30 -75.59
CA ALA A 567 -18.03 118.65 -76.11
C ALA A 567 -19.09 119.11 -77.16
N ASN A 568 -19.66 118.19 -77.95
CA ASN A 568 -20.70 118.51 -78.93
C ASN A 568 -22.08 118.74 -78.29
N PHE A 569 -22.34 118.08 -77.15
CA PHE A 569 -23.58 118.28 -76.39
C PHE A 569 -23.62 119.66 -75.73
N GLN A 570 -22.49 120.19 -75.25
CA GLN A 570 -22.41 121.57 -74.74
C GLN A 570 -22.67 122.62 -75.84
N LEU A 571 -22.32 122.32 -77.10
CA LEU A 571 -22.54 123.21 -78.24
C LEU A 571 -24.00 123.19 -78.74
N LYS A 572 -24.64 122.01 -78.79
CA LYS A 572 -26.08 121.86 -79.09
C LYS A 572 -26.97 122.37 -77.95
N VAL A 573 -26.61 122.13 -76.69
CA VAL A 573 -27.31 122.70 -75.51
C VAL A 573 -27.25 124.23 -75.52
N ALA A 574 -26.17 124.86 -75.98
CA ALA A 574 -26.12 126.31 -76.11
C ALA A 574 -27.06 126.86 -77.22
N GLN A 575 -27.32 126.07 -78.27
CA GLN A 575 -28.18 126.44 -79.40
C GLN A 575 -29.66 126.14 -79.15
N GLU A 576 -29.98 125.04 -78.45
CA GLU A 576 -31.35 124.65 -78.07
C GLU A 576 -31.86 125.37 -76.81
N LYS A 577 -30.98 125.79 -75.88
CA LYS A 577 -31.37 126.58 -74.69
C LYS A 577 -31.99 127.94 -75.04
N VAL A 578 -31.68 128.50 -76.20
CA VAL A 578 -32.29 129.74 -76.70
C VAL A 578 -33.66 129.48 -77.35
N ALA A 579 -33.87 128.31 -77.97
CA ALA A 579 -35.10 127.98 -78.67
C ALA A 579 -36.16 127.30 -77.78
N LEU A 580 -35.74 126.62 -76.70
CA LEU A 580 -36.63 125.93 -75.75
C LEU A 580 -37.01 126.79 -74.52
N GLN A 581 -36.32 127.91 -74.26
CA GLN A 581 -36.76 128.88 -73.23
C GLN A 581 -38.07 129.58 -73.62
N ASP A 582 -38.28 129.82 -74.93
CA ASP A 582 -39.49 130.50 -75.44
C ASP A 582 -40.72 129.56 -75.59
N ILE A 583 -40.53 128.24 -75.50
CA ILE A 583 -41.61 127.24 -75.63
C ILE A 583 -41.81 126.44 -74.32
N GLY A 584 -40.80 126.42 -73.44
CA GLY A 584 -40.84 125.83 -72.10
C GLY A 584 -41.76 126.57 -71.12
N ASP A 585 -41.72 127.92 -71.10
CA ASP A 585 -42.50 128.72 -70.14
C ASP A 585 -44.04 128.49 -70.26
N GLU A 586 -44.56 128.14 -71.46
CA GLU A 586 -46.00 127.96 -71.70
C GLU A 586 -46.54 126.53 -71.46
N LEU A 587 -45.68 125.51 -71.53
CA LEU A 587 -46.08 124.11 -71.32
C LEU A 587 -45.70 123.58 -69.92
N GLU A 588 -44.66 124.15 -69.31
CA GLU A 588 -44.16 123.83 -67.97
C GLU A 588 -45.12 124.27 -66.84
N ALA A 589 -46.02 125.23 -67.12
CA ALA A 589 -47.08 125.63 -66.19
C ALA A 589 -48.26 124.62 -66.11
N LYS A 590 -48.51 123.83 -67.16
CA LYS A 590 -49.63 122.87 -67.21
C LYS A 590 -49.23 121.44 -66.83
N ILE A 591 -47.96 121.08 -67.03
CA ILE A 591 -47.43 119.73 -66.77
C ILE A 591 -47.03 119.54 -65.29
N ASN A 592 -46.41 120.55 -64.65
CA ASN A 592 -45.99 120.49 -63.25
C ASN A 592 -47.11 120.29 -62.21
N LYS A 593 -48.37 120.52 -62.59
CA LYS A 593 -49.53 120.35 -61.69
C LYS A 593 -50.13 118.94 -61.72
N THR A 594 -49.85 118.17 -62.78
CA THR A 594 -50.43 116.82 -62.97
C THR A 594 -49.40 115.70 -62.76
N GLU A 595 -48.11 115.98 -62.94
CA GLU A 595 -47.04 114.98 -62.71
C GLU A 595 -46.71 114.74 -61.23
N LYS A 596 -46.83 115.75 -60.35
CA LYS A 596 -46.58 115.58 -58.90
C LYS A 596 -47.61 114.68 -58.19
N GLU A 597 -48.81 114.54 -58.74
CA GLU A 597 -49.87 113.70 -58.18
C GLU A 597 -49.73 112.22 -58.62
N ILE A 598 -49.05 111.96 -59.75
CA ILE A 598 -48.86 110.61 -60.30
C ILE A 598 -47.59 109.94 -59.74
N GLU A 599 -46.51 110.70 -59.51
CA GLU A 599 -45.22 110.18 -58.99
C GLU A 599 -45.31 109.67 -57.53
N ALA A 600 -46.27 110.17 -56.74
CA ALA A 600 -46.51 109.69 -55.37
C ALA A 600 -47.25 108.33 -55.33
N PHE A 601 -48.13 108.05 -56.28
CA PHE A 601 -48.87 106.77 -56.33
C PHE A 601 -48.04 105.62 -56.89
N GLU A 602 -47.15 105.87 -57.86
CA GLU A 602 -46.29 104.82 -58.45
C GLU A 602 -45.18 104.33 -57.49
N ASN A 603 -44.59 105.23 -56.68
CA ASN A 603 -43.53 104.84 -55.73
C ASN A 603 -44.03 103.95 -54.59
N THR A 604 -45.29 104.08 -54.19
CA THR A 604 -45.88 103.25 -53.12
C THR A 604 -46.24 101.85 -53.63
N LEU A 605 -46.66 101.74 -54.90
CA LEU A 605 -47.04 100.46 -55.50
C LEU A 605 -45.82 99.56 -55.78
N ARG A 606 -44.67 100.15 -56.12
CA ARG A 606 -43.44 99.44 -56.51
C ARG A 606 -42.72 98.77 -55.34
N VAL A 607 -42.77 99.35 -54.13
CA VAL A 607 -42.18 98.77 -52.91
C VAL A 607 -43.00 97.57 -52.41
N VAL A 608 -44.32 97.59 -52.60
CA VAL A 608 -45.23 96.50 -52.20
C VAL A 608 -45.13 95.30 -53.16
N THR A 609 -44.91 95.53 -54.46
CA THR A 609 -44.71 94.43 -55.43
C THR A 609 -43.34 93.76 -55.29
N SER A 610 -42.28 94.54 -55.04
CA SER A 610 -40.91 94.01 -54.87
C SER A 610 -40.71 93.18 -53.59
N THR A 611 -41.40 93.51 -52.50
CA THR A 611 -41.32 92.70 -51.26
C THR A 611 -42.12 91.39 -51.38
N ASN A 612 -43.21 91.38 -52.14
CA ASN A 612 -44.07 90.20 -52.32
C ASN A 612 -43.48 89.14 -53.28
N GLU A 613 -42.70 89.54 -54.29
CA GLU A 613 -41.98 88.59 -55.17
C GLU A 613 -40.79 87.91 -54.46
N ASN A 614 -40.14 88.59 -53.51
CA ASN A 614 -39.05 88.02 -52.71
C ASN A 614 -39.53 86.98 -51.67
N PHE A 615 -40.76 87.08 -51.17
CA PHE A 615 -41.32 86.07 -50.27
C PHE A 615 -41.90 84.85 -51.01
N LYS A 616 -42.29 84.99 -52.29
CA LYS A 616 -42.76 83.86 -53.10
C LYS A 616 -41.65 82.98 -53.67
N SER A 617 -40.49 83.53 -54.03
CA SER A 617 -39.37 82.75 -54.60
C SER A 617 -38.49 82.02 -53.58
N ASN A 618 -38.53 82.41 -52.30
CA ASN A 618 -37.75 81.78 -51.22
C ASN A 618 -38.50 80.67 -50.46
N LEU A 619 -39.75 80.35 -50.84
CA LEU A 619 -40.61 79.36 -50.18
C LEU A 619 -41.20 78.31 -51.14
N GLU A 620 -40.62 78.14 -52.34
CA GLU A 620 -41.05 77.12 -53.31
C GLU A 620 -40.10 75.90 -53.28
N SER A 621 -40.67 74.78 -52.80
CA SER A 621 -40.23 73.37 -52.81
C SER A 621 -38.79 73.02 -52.37
N LEU A 622 -38.69 72.38 -51.18
CA LEU A 622 -37.62 71.45 -50.84
C LEU A 622 -37.60 70.31 -51.87
N ASP A 623 -36.46 70.13 -52.52
CA ASP A 623 -36.19 69.03 -53.43
C ASP A 623 -36.04 67.72 -52.63
N MET A 624 -36.83 66.70 -52.96
CA MET A 624 -36.86 65.42 -52.25
C MET A 624 -35.60 64.58 -52.50
N ASP A 625 -34.71 65.03 -53.39
CA ASP A 625 -33.42 64.43 -53.75
C ASP A 625 -32.20 65.23 -53.20
N SER A 626 -32.42 66.14 -52.24
CA SER A 626 -31.33 66.83 -51.52
C SER A 626 -30.44 65.84 -50.75
N GLU A 627 -29.12 66.07 -50.75
CA GLU A 627 -28.11 65.23 -50.10
C GLU A 627 -28.38 65.04 -48.59
N GLU A 628 -28.99 66.04 -47.94
CA GLU A 628 -29.42 65.98 -46.53
C GLU A 628 -30.58 64.98 -46.28
N VAL A 629 -31.46 64.77 -47.26
CA VAL A 629 -32.56 63.79 -47.17
C VAL A 629 -32.06 62.37 -47.45
N LEU A 630 -31.04 62.23 -48.31
CA LEU A 630 -30.34 60.97 -48.55
C LEU A 630 -29.48 60.55 -47.34
N GLU A 631 -28.79 61.50 -46.70
CA GLU A 631 -28.08 61.26 -45.43
C GLU A 631 -29.05 60.92 -44.30
N PHE A 632 -30.23 61.57 -44.21
CA PHE A 632 -31.27 61.19 -43.25
C PHE A 632 -31.78 59.77 -43.47
N LYS A 633 -32.00 59.35 -44.73
CA LYS A 633 -32.37 57.96 -45.05
C LYS A 633 -31.26 56.96 -44.73
N GLN A 634 -29.99 57.29 -44.97
CA GLN A 634 -28.86 56.44 -44.60
C GLN A 634 -28.73 56.30 -43.08
N LEU A 635 -28.91 57.38 -42.32
CA LEU A 635 -28.94 57.35 -40.85
C LEU A 635 -30.15 56.59 -40.31
N GLU A 636 -31.29 56.67 -40.98
CA GLU A 636 -32.49 55.91 -40.63
C GLU A 636 -32.28 54.40 -40.91
N ASP A 637 -31.66 54.05 -42.03
CA ASP A 637 -31.26 52.68 -42.37
C ASP A 637 -30.22 52.13 -41.37
N ASP A 638 -29.17 52.90 -41.05
CA ASP A 638 -28.17 52.55 -40.03
C ASP A 638 -28.80 52.38 -38.64
N TYR A 639 -29.74 53.26 -38.27
CA TYR A 639 -30.50 53.14 -37.02
C TYR A 639 -31.30 51.85 -36.98
N PHE A 640 -32.00 51.49 -38.07
CA PHE A 640 -32.74 50.23 -38.15
C PHE A 640 -31.83 48.99 -38.19
N GLU A 641 -30.63 49.07 -38.78
CA GLU A 641 -29.62 48.00 -38.70
C GLU A 641 -29.10 47.81 -37.28
N GLN A 642 -28.79 48.88 -36.55
CA GLN A 642 -28.38 48.80 -35.14
C GLN A 642 -29.50 48.29 -34.25
N LEU A 643 -30.76 48.62 -34.54
CA LEU A 643 -31.93 48.11 -33.82
C LEU A 643 -32.09 46.60 -34.03
N LYS A 644 -31.92 46.11 -35.26
CA LYS A 644 -31.90 44.67 -35.56
C LYS A 644 -30.74 43.96 -34.87
N LEU A 645 -29.55 44.54 -34.86
CA LEU A 645 -28.39 43.97 -34.16
C LEU A 645 -28.62 43.90 -32.64
N ASN A 646 -29.24 44.93 -32.07
CA ASN A 646 -29.59 44.96 -30.64
C ASN A 646 -30.65 43.91 -30.30
N ASP A 647 -31.65 43.72 -31.16
CA ASP A 647 -32.65 42.67 -30.97
C ASP A 647 -32.03 41.26 -31.13
N GLN A 648 -31.08 41.06 -32.06
CA GLN A 648 -30.29 39.82 -32.13
C GLN A 648 -29.49 39.56 -30.84
N ILE A 649 -28.84 40.58 -30.29
CA ILE A 649 -28.09 40.45 -29.02
C ILE A 649 -29.02 40.15 -27.85
N LYS A 650 -30.24 40.72 -27.83
CA LYS A 650 -31.25 40.39 -26.80
C LYS A 650 -31.72 38.95 -26.93
N ASP A 651 -31.97 38.47 -28.14
CA ASP A 651 -32.37 37.08 -28.39
C ASP A 651 -31.25 36.11 -27.95
N GLU A 652 -29.98 36.42 -28.28
CA GLU A 652 -28.81 35.66 -27.81
C GLU A 652 -28.69 35.69 -26.27
N LEU A 653 -28.96 36.85 -25.64
CA LEU A 653 -28.96 36.98 -24.18
C LEU A 653 -30.07 36.15 -23.53
N GLU A 654 -31.27 36.12 -24.12
CA GLU A 654 -32.40 35.31 -23.64
C GLU A 654 -32.11 33.81 -23.80
N GLU A 655 -31.49 33.39 -24.91
CA GLU A 655 -31.05 32.01 -25.12
C GLU A 655 -30.00 31.59 -24.10
N VAL A 656 -28.96 32.42 -23.88
CA VAL A 656 -27.93 32.16 -22.87
C VAL A 656 -28.55 32.12 -21.47
N ASN A 657 -29.47 33.02 -21.14
CA ASN A 657 -30.14 33.04 -19.84
C ASN A 657 -31.07 31.82 -19.64
N SER A 658 -31.71 31.32 -20.70
CA SER A 658 -32.45 30.06 -20.68
C SER A 658 -31.50 28.89 -20.43
N ASN A 659 -30.37 28.83 -21.13
CA ASN A 659 -29.35 27.80 -20.95
C ASN A 659 -28.77 27.81 -19.53
N VAL A 660 -28.53 28.98 -18.94
CA VAL A 660 -28.08 29.12 -17.54
C VAL A 660 -29.13 28.55 -16.58
N LYS A 661 -30.41 28.90 -16.75
CA LYS A 661 -31.50 28.36 -15.92
C LYS A 661 -31.66 26.84 -16.05
N ASP A 662 -31.42 26.29 -17.23
CA ASP A 662 -31.44 24.85 -17.47
C ASP A 662 -30.27 24.13 -16.80
N LEU A 663 -29.08 24.72 -16.85
CA LEU A 663 -27.90 24.21 -16.15
C LEU A 663 -28.07 24.31 -14.62
N GLU A 664 -28.64 25.40 -14.11
CA GLU A 664 -28.97 25.54 -12.68
C GLU A 664 -29.97 24.49 -12.21
N ARG A 665 -30.98 24.16 -13.03
CA ARG A 665 -31.92 23.05 -12.75
C ARG A 665 -31.19 21.71 -12.71
N LYS A 666 -30.37 21.41 -13.73
CA LYS A 666 -29.57 20.16 -13.76
C LYS A 666 -28.62 20.04 -12.56
N ILE A 667 -28.01 21.14 -12.12
CA ILE A 667 -27.14 21.14 -10.93
C ILE A 667 -27.95 20.81 -9.67
N LYS A 668 -29.15 21.38 -9.51
CA LYS A 668 -30.03 21.04 -8.38
C LYS A 668 -30.46 19.57 -8.41
N ASP A 669 -30.88 19.07 -9.56
CA ASP A 669 -31.28 17.66 -9.72
C ASP A 669 -30.11 16.71 -9.37
N LEU A 670 -28.89 17.04 -9.80
CA LEU A 670 -27.68 16.28 -9.46
C LEU A 670 -27.33 16.36 -7.96
N GLN A 671 -27.57 17.50 -7.32
CA GLN A 671 -27.38 17.64 -5.87
C GLN A 671 -28.39 16.80 -5.08
N GLU A 672 -29.66 16.80 -5.49
CA GLU A 672 -30.70 15.97 -4.88
C GLU A 672 -30.41 14.47 -5.08
N PHE A 673 -30.00 14.07 -6.28
CA PHE A 673 -29.58 12.70 -6.56
C PHE A 673 -28.36 12.29 -5.72
N GLY A 674 -27.37 13.19 -5.58
CA GLY A 674 -26.22 12.98 -4.71
C GLY A 674 -26.60 12.77 -3.24
N ALA A 675 -27.52 13.59 -2.72
CA ALA A 675 -28.02 13.47 -1.35
C ALA A 675 -28.78 12.15 -1.14
N GLN A 676 -29.60 11.74 -2.12
CA GLN A 676 -30.32 10.46 -2.10
C GLN A 676 -29.34 9.27 -2.07
N ALA A 677 -28.32 9.30 -2.94
CA ALA A 677 -27.30 8.25 -3.01
C ALA A 677 -26.49 8.15 -1.71
N GLU A 678 -26.18 9.29 -1.06
CA GLU A 678 -25.49 9.30 0.24
C GLU A 678 -26.37 8.70 1.36
N GLN A 679 -27.68 8.98 1.34
CA GLN A 679 -28.62 8.38 2.28
C GLN A 679 -28.73 6.87 2.08
N ASP A 680 -28.85 6.40 0.84
CA ASP A 680 -28.89 4.98 0.49
C ASP A 680 -27.59 4.27 0.90
N TRP A 681 -26.44 4.91 0.67
CA TRP A 681 -25.15 4.39 1.12
C TRP A 681 -25.09 4.22 2.64
N LYS A 682 -25.58 5.20 3.42
CA LYS A 682 -25.67 5.09 4.90
C LYS A 682 -26.59 3.97 5.35
N VAL A 683 -27.68 3.70 4.62
CA VAL A 683 -28.56 2.56 4.92
C VAL A 683 -27.83 1.24 4.64
N LYS A 684 -27.16 1.12 3.49
CA LYS A 684 -26.38 -0.07 3.14
C LYS A 684 -25.20 -0.32 4.07
N GLU A 685 -24.53 0.72 4.53
CA GLU A 685 -23.47 0.61 5.54
C GLU A 685 -24.00 0.00 6.85
N LYS A 686 -25.17 0.44 7.31
CA LYS A 686 -25.84 -0.16 8.48
C LYS A 686 -26.22 -1.61 8.25
N GLU A 687 -26.75 -1.96 7.07
CA GLU A 687 -27.06 -3.36 6.73
C GLU A 687 -25.80 -4.24 6.78
N VAL A 688 -24.67 -3.76 6.21
CA VAL A 688 -23.39 -4.47 6.26
C VAL A 688 -22.90 -4.63 7.71
N MET A 689 -23.06 -3.61 8.55
CA MET A 689 -22.70 -3.69 9.97
C MET A 689 -23.52 -4.75 10.73
N ILE A 690 -24.82 -4.87 10.42
CA ILE A 690 -25.68 -5.89 11.02
C ILE A 690 -25.27 -7.29 10.53
N LEU A 691 -25.06 -7.45 9.22
CA LEU A 691 -24.67 -8.73 8.62
C LEU A 691 -23.30 -9.21 9.12
N THR A 692 -22.33 -8.31 9.29
CA THR A 692 -21.01 -8.66 9.85
C THR A 692 -21.11 -9.13 11.30
N LYS A 693 -21.94 -8.48 12.12
CA LYS A 693 -22.22 -8.90 13.50
C LYS A 693 -22.90 -10.27 13.54
N ASP A 694 -23.87 -10.50 12.67
CA ASP A 694 -24.57 -11.78 12.58
C ASP A 694 -23.63 -12.90 12.12
N LEU A 695 -22.79 -12.64 11.12
CA LEU A 695 -21.78 -13.58 10.62
C LEU A 695 -20.80 -13.96 11.75
N ALA A 696 -20.29 -12.98 12.50
CA ALA A 696 -19.44 -13.24 13.66
C ALA A 696 -20.15 -14.10 14.72
N SER A 697 -21.44 -13.85 14.98
CA SER A 697 -22.23 -14.66 15.91
C SER A 697 -22.40 -16.11 15.44
N LYS A 698 -22.58 -16.32 14.12
CA LYS A 698 -22.70 -17.65 13.49
C LYS A 698 -21.37 -18.39 13.51
N GLN A 699 -20.26 -17.70 13.25
CA GLN A 699 -18.90 -18.26 13.38
C GLN A 699 -18.63 -18.75 14.80
N MET A 700 -18.95 -17.96 15.84
CA MET A 700 -18.80 -18.40 17.23
C MET A 700 -19.65 -19.64 17.55
N LYS A 701 -20.87 -19.74 17.02
CA LYS A 701 -21.72 -20.92 17.18
C LYS A 701 -21.12 -22.15 16.48
N LEU A 702 -20.55 -21.98 15.29
CA LEU A 702 -19.86 -23.04 14.55
C LEU A 702 -18.61 -23.51 15.30
N GLU A 703 -17.80 -22.60 15.83
CA GLU A 703 -16.64 -22.96 16.66
C GLU A 703 -17.03 -23.74 17.92
N ARG A 704 -18.15 -23.38 18.56
CA ARG A 704 -18.66 -24.15 19.70
C ARG A 704 -19.12 -25.54 19.28
N ALA A 705 -19.88 -25.65 18.19
CA ALA A 705 -20.35 -26.94 17.67
C ALA A 705 -19.19 -27.85 17.25
N THR A 706 -18.18 -27.33 16.57
CA THR A 706 -16.98 -28.07 16.17
C THR A 706 -16.17 -28.53 17.38
N LYS A 707 -16.01 -27.70 18.42
CA LYS A 707 -15.37 -28.10 19.69
C LYS A 707 -16.14 -29.22 20.39
N ILE A 708 -17.47 -29.18 20.39
CA ILE A 708 -18.32 -30.25 20.94
C ILE A 708 -18.17 -31.54 20.12
N LEU A 709 -18.21 -31.46 18.78
CA LEU A 709 -17.98 -32.59 17.91
C LEU A 709 -16.61 -33.23 18.11
N GLN A 710 -15.55 -32.42 18.25
CA GLN A 710 -14.20 -32.93 18.53
C GLN A 710 -14.11 -33.63 19.90
N LYS A 711 -14.82 -33.14 20.92
CA LYS A 711 -14.91 -33.81 22.22
C LYS A 711 -15.64 -35.15 22.11
N LEU A 712 -16.82 -35.18 21.49
CA LEU A 712 -17.58 -36.41 21.27
C LEU A 712 -16.80 -37.42 20.43
N TYR A 713 -16.08 -36.97 19.40
CA TYR A 713 -15.21 -37.84 18.60
C TYR A 713 -14.07 -38.46 19.42
N LYS A 714 -13.45 -37.70 20.33
CA LYS A 714 -12.44 -38.22 21.26
C LYS A 714 -13.03 -39.22 22.27
N GLU A 715 -14.22 -38.95 22.79
CA GLU A 715 -14.93 -39.84 23.72
C GLU A 715 -15.34 -41.17 23.06
N VAL A 716 -15.78 -41.13 21.79
CA VAL A 716 -16.06 -42.33 20.98
C VAL A 716 -14.77 -43.09 20.66
N ARG A 717 -13.65 -42.39 20.45
CA ARG A 717 -12.35 -43.03 20.17
C ARG A 717 -11.74 -43.75 21.38
N ALA A 718 -11.97 -43.22 22.59
CA ALA A 718 -11.38 -43.70 23.83
C ALA A 718 -12.05 -44.97 24.42
N LYS A 719 -13.25 -45.37 23.97
CA LYS A 719 -13.91 -46.61 24.40
C LYS A 719 -13.46 -47.80 23.53
N GLU A 720 -13.14 -48.95 24.15
CA GLU A 720 -12.62 -50.17 23.50
C GLU A 720 -13.45 -50.65 22.27
N PRO A 721 -12.84 -51.36 21.31
CA PRO A 721 -13.49 -51.74 20.06
C PRO A 721 -14.53 -52.85 20.29
N THR A 722 -15.75 -52.46 20.61
CA THR A 722 -16.93 -53.33 20.65
C THR A 722 -17.67 -53.28 19.32
N VAL A 723 -18.32 -54.38 18.90
CA VAL A 723 -19.11 -54.46 17.66
C VAL A 723 -20.18 -53.35 17.58
N ALA A 724 -20.70 -52.92 18.74
CA ALA A 724 -21.61 -51.78 18.86
C ALA A 724 -21.00 -50.44 18.39
N ARG A 725 -19.68 -50.24 18.53
CA ARG A 725 -18.97 -49.05 18.05
C ARG A 725 -18.84 -49.04 16.52
N ALA A 726 -18.57 -50.19 15.91
CA ALA A 726 -18.52 -50.30 14.45
C ALA A 726 -19.90 -50.05 13.81
N GLN A 727 -20.97 -50.53 14.45
CA GLN A 727 -22.36 -50.23 14.05
C GLN A 727 -22.72 -48.76 14.27
N ALA A 728 -22.35 -48.16 15.40
CA ALA A 728 -22.60 -46.74 15.67
C ALA A 728 -21.82 -45.82 14.72
N MET A 729 -20.58 -46.16 14.36
CA MET A 729 -19.80 -45.40 13.36
C MET A 729 -20.42 -45.50 11.97
N ARG A 730 -20.86 -46.70 11.56
CA ARG A 730 -21.56 -46.89 10.29
C ARG A 730 -22.91 -46.18 10.26
N ASP A 731 -23.63 -46.14 11.38
CA ASP A 731 -24.88 -45.39 11.52
C ASP A 731 -24.67 -43.87 11.49
N ILE A 732 -23.56 -43.38 12.06
CA ILE A 732 -23.14 -41.97 11.93
C ILE A 732 -22.77 -41.65 10.48
N GLU A 733 -22.02 -42.50 9.80
CA GLU A 733 -21.68 -42.33 8.38
C GLU A 733 -22.94 -42.31 7.50
N VAL A 734 -23.87 -43.23 7.71
CA VAL A 734 -25.15 -43.26 6.98
C VAL A 734 -25.97 -42.01 7.26
N ARG A 735 -25.97 -41.48 8.50
CA ARG A 735 -26.65 -40.21 8.82
C ARG A 735 -25.97 -39.00 8.15
N ILE A 736 -24.65 -38.95 8.12
CA ILE A 736 -23.90 -37.89 7.44
C ILE A 736 -24.20 -37.91 5.94
N GLU A 737 -24.19 -39.09 5.31
CA GLU A 737 -24.54 -39.22 3.89
C GLU A 737 -26.03 -38.89 3.63
N GLY A 738 -26.92 -39.25 4.55
CA GLY A 738 -28.32 -38.86 4.52
C GLY A 738 -28.53 -37.33 4.60
N GLU A 739 -27.80 -36.65 5.49
CA GLU A 739 -27.85 -35.18 5.63
C GLU A 739 -27.22 -34.46 4.43
N ARG A 740 -26.11 -34.98 3.88
CA ARG A 740 -25.50 -34.47 2.64
C ARG A 740 -26.47 -34.54 1.48
N ASN A 741 -27.10 -35.70 1.27
CA ASN A 741 -28.11 -35.87 0.23
C ASN A 741 -29.30 -34.93 0.44
N LYS A 742 -29.76 -34.75 1.68
CA LYS A 742 -30.83 -33.80 2.00
C LYS A 742 -30.43 -32.35 1.69
N CYS A 743 -29.20 -31.94 1.99
CA CYS A 743 -28.70 -30.59 1.71
C CYS A 743 -28.61 -30.33 0.20
N VAL A 744 -28.08 -31.27 -0.58
CA VAL A 744 -28.01 -31.18 -2.04
C VAL A 744 -29.40 -31.14 -2.66
N LEU A 745 -30.33 -31.97 -2.19
CA LEU A 745 -31.73 -31.93 -2.64
C LEU A 745 -32.41 -30.60 -2.29
N GLN A 746 -32.06 -29.97 -1.17
CA GLN A 746 -32.57 -28.67 -0.78
C GLN A 746 -31.99 -27.53 -1.64
N GLN A 747 -30.71 -27.56 -1.96
CA GLN A 747 -30.08 -26.63 -2.91
C GLN A 747 -30.64 -26.78 -4.33
N LEU A 748 -30.93 -28.02 -4.76
CA LEU A 748 -31.61 -28.29 -6.03
C LEU A 748 -33.06 -27.75 -6.02
N ALA A 749 -33.76 -27.82 -4.89
CA ALA A 749 -35.08 -27.22 -4.73
C ALA A 749 -35.02 -25.69 -4.81
N GLU A 750 -34.06 -25.07 -4.12
CA GLU A 750 -33.82 -23.62 -4.17
C GLU A 750 -33.48 -23.17 -5.59
N MET A 751 -32.58 -23.86 -6.30
CA MET A 751 -32.29 -23.59 -7.71
C MET A 751 -33.51 -23.74 -8.61
N ALA A 752 -34.32 -24.78 -8.42
CA ALA A 752 -35.54 -24.99 -9.19
C ALA A 752 -36.58 -23.88 -8.93
N SER A 753 -36.57 -23.26 -7.73
CA SER A 753 -37.45 -22.13 -7.40
C SER A 753 -36.95 -20.78 -7.94
N ILE A 754 -35.63 -20.57 -7.97
CA ILE A 754 -35.01 -19.32 -8.46
C ILE A 754 -34.94 -19.30 -9.99
N TYR A 755 -34.69 -20.45 -10.62
CA TYR A 755 -34.51 -20.57 -12.07
C TYR A 755 -35.55 -21.52 -12.65
N ILE A 756 -36.72 -20.96 -13.00
CA ILE A 756 -37.90 -21.68 -13.51
C ILE A 756 -37.55 -22.58 -14.72
N GLU A 757 -36.59 -22.17 -15.56
CA GLU A 757 -36.14 -22.92 -16.74
C GLU A 757 -35.37 -24.21 -16.40
N THR A 758 -34.71 -24.26 -15.24
CA THR A 758 -33.92 -25.44 -14.81
C THR A 758 -34.77 -26.45 -14.03
N SER A 759 -35.92 -26.01 -13.50
CA SER A 759 -36.89 -26.84 -12.78
C SER A 759 -37.31 -28.13 -13.52
N PRO A 760 -37.75 -28.11 -14.80
CA PRO A 760 -38.15 -29.33 -15.51
C PRO A 760 -36.99 -30.30 -15.75
N ILE A 761 -35.77 -29.80 -15.91
CA ILE A 761 -34.56 -30.61 -16.10
C ILE A 761 -34.19 -31.32 -14.79
N ILE A 762 -34.20 -30.58 -13.67
CA ILE A 762 -33.93 -31.11 -12.33
C ILE A 762 -34.98 -32.17 -11.97
N HIS A 763 -36.27 -31.88 -12.17
CA HIS A 763 -37.34 -32.85 -11.92
C HIS A 763 -37.24 -34.11 -12.80
N LYS A 764 -36.86 -33.97 -14.07
CA LYS A 764 -36.66 -35.13 -14.96
C LYS A 764 -35.55 -36.06 -14.45
N TYR A 765 -34.37 -35.52 -14.15
CA TYR A 765 -33.24 -36.32 -13.68
C TYR A 765 -33.47 -36.92 -12.28
N LEU A 766 -34.19 -36.22 -11.39
CA LEU A 766 -34.55 -36.75 -10.08
C LEU A 766 -35.60 -37.86 -10.17
N ASN A 767 -36.60 -37.71 -11.04
CA ASN A 767 -37.62 -38.74 -11.28
C ASN A 767 -37.00 -40.00 -11.92
N GLU A 768 -36.03 -39.87 -12.82
CA GLU A 768 -35.28 -41.01 -13.39
C GLU A 768 -34.52 -41.82 -12.33
N LYS A 769 -34.21 -41.21 -11.18
CA LYS A 769 -33.54 -41.86 -10.04
C LYS A 769 -34.46 -42.14 -8.86
N GLY A 770 -35.77 -41.89 -8.99
CA GLY A 770 -36.76 -42.13 -7.93
C GLY A 770 -36.62 -41.21 -6.70
N LEU A 771 -36.01 -40.04 -6.86
CA LEU A 771 -35.81 -39.06 -5.79
C LEU A 771 -36.81 -37.89 -5.94
N THR A 772 -37.34 -37.39 -4.83
CA THR A 772 -38.27 -36.24 -4.81
C THR A 772 -37.63 -35.01 -4.17
N LEU A 773 -37.99 -33.83 -4.68
CA LEU A 773 -37.52 -32.57 -4.10
C LEU A 773 -38.24 -32.29 -2.77
N PRO A 774 -37.52 -31.85 -1.71
CA PRO A 774 -38.13 -31.40 -0.46
C PRO A 774 -39.05 -30.20 -0.70
N GLN A 775 -40.15 -30.14 0.06
CA GLN A 775 -41.04 -28.97 0.06
C GLN A 775 -40.31 -27.79 0.71
N LEU A 776 -40.07 -26.71 -0.03
CA LEU A 776 -39.49 -25.47 0.49
C LEU A 776 -40.44 -24.90 1.55
N GLN A 777 -39.98 -24.83 2.81
CA GLN A 777 -40.65 -24.00 3.80
C GLN A 777 -40.33 -22.55 3.45
N GLU A 778 -41.34 -21.76 3.07
CA GLU A 778 -41.22 -20.31 2.97
C GLU A 778 -40.83 -19.76 4.35
N SER A 779 -39.53 -19.59 4.59
CA SER A 779 -39.06 -18.77 5.69
C SER A 779 -39.32 -17.31 5.28
N ALA A 780 -40.55 -16.87 5.49
CA ALA A 780 -40.88 -15.45 5.50
C ALA A 780 -39.98 -14.78 6.56
N PHE A 781 -38.90 -14.15 6.11
CA PHE A 781 -38.26 -13.08 6.88
C PHE A 781 -39.23 -11.90 6.91
N THR A 782 -40.27 -12.02 7.74
CA THR A 782 -41.13 -10.90 8.09
C THR A 782 -40.32 -10.02 9.03
N ILE A 783 -39.61 -9.04 8.46
CA ILE A 783 -39.09 -7.91 9.21
C ILE A 783 -40.32 -7.18 9.78
N LYS A 784 -40.58 -7.38 11.07
CA LYS A 784 -41.50 -6.53 11.82
C LYS A 784 -40.86 -5.15 11.94
N THR A 785 -41.15 -4.26 11.00
CA THR A 785 -41.01 -2.83 11.22
C THR A 785 -42.19 -2.38 12.08
N GLU A 786 -41.97 -2.30 13.39
CA GLU A 786 -42.82 -1.48 14.25
C GLU A 786 -42.51 -0.01 13.93
N THR A 787 -43.34 0.60 13.08
CA THR A 787 -43.46 2.06 12.98
C THR A 787 -44.68 2.50 13.79
N PRO A 788 -44.58 3.54 14.62
CA PRO A 788 -45.73 4.05 15.37
C PRO A 788 -46.70 4.75 14.42
N GLU A 789 -47.99 4.52 14.67
CA GLU A 789 -49.11 5.21 14.03
C GLU A 789 -49.00 6.73 14.19
N VAL A 790 -49.04 7.47 13.06
CA VAL A 790 -49.83 8.71 12.97
C VAL A 790 -50.52 8.75 11.59
N ARG A 791 -51.82 9.06 11.69
CA ARG A 791 -52.91 9.04 10.71
C ARG A 791 -52.76 9.91 9.45
N SER A 792 -53.49 9.44 8.41
CA SER A 792 -54.22 10.17 7.34
C SER A 792 -53.37 10.99 6.35
N SER A 793 -53.60 10.99 5.02
CA SER A 793 -54.85 10.98 4.27
C SER A 793 -54.61 10.65 2.78
N GLU A 794 -55.58 9.95 2.20
CA GLU A 794 -56.04 9.87 0.79
C GLU A 794 -55.22 10.49 -0.36
N GLY A 795 -54.95 9.65 -1.37
CA GLY A 795 -55.53 9.86 -2.71
C GLY A 795 -54.62 10.39 -3.83
N GLY A 796 -54.31 9.51 -4.81
CA GLY A 796 -54.34 9.89 -6.23
C GLY A 796 -53.13 9.59 -7.12
N SER A 797 -53.34 8.61 -8.04
CA SER A 797 -52.82 8.48 -9.42
C SER A 797 -51.30 8.32 -9.67
N ARG A 798 -50.82 7.18 -10.20
CA ARG A 798 -50.94 6.57 -11.56
C ARG A 798 -49.84 7.02 -12.54
N LEU A 799 -49.24 6.00 -13.19
CA LEU A 799 -48.25 5.99 -14.30
C LEU A 799 -46.79 6.12 -13.85
N SER A 800 -45.78 5.40 -14.38
CA SER A 800 -45.63 4.39 -15.44
C SER A 800 -44.16 3.90 -15.36
N VAL A 801 -43.88 2.61 -15.22
CA VAL A 801 -43.40 1.68 -16.28
C VAL A 801 -42.05 2.06 -16.92
N LEU A 802 -41.08 1.14 -16.72
CA LEU A 802 -39.77 0.92 -17.38
C LEU A 802 -38.53 1.64 -16.83
N SER A 803 -37.69 0.91 -16.08
CA SER A 803 -36.50 0.28 -16.67
C SER A 803 -35.83 -0.66 -15.67
N ASP A 804 -35.51 -1.85 -16.18
CA ASP A 804 -34.70 -2.89 -15.56
C ASP A 804 -33.29 -2.39 -15.27
N VAL A 805 -32.72 -2.69 -14.10
CA VAL A 805 -31.32 -3.17 -13.92
C VAL A 805 -31.20 -3.82 -12.53
N SER A 806 -31.03 -5.15 -12.54
CA SER A 806 -30.35 -6.04 -11.58
C SER A 806 -30.33 -5.70 -10.08
N LEU A 807 -31.18 -6.40 -9.31
CA LEU A 807 -30.92 -6.72 -7.91
C LEU A 807 -30.41 -8.16 -7.82
N ALA A 808 -29.09 -8.31 -7.65
CA ALA A 808 -28.49 -9.56 -7.20
C ALA A 808 -28.16 -9.41 -5.69
N PRO A 809 -28.82 -10.16 -4.78
CA PRO A 809 -28.30 -10.35 -3.44
C PRO A 809 -27.17 -11.37 -3.50
N SER A 810 -25.99 -10.96 -3.01
CA SER A 810 -24.79 -11.77 -2.82
C SER A 810 -25.11 -13.13 -2.17
N ILE A 811 -25.00 -14.21 -2.94
CA ILE A 811 -24.98 -15.59 -2.44
C ILE A 811 -23.68 -15.76 -1.66
N VAL A 812 -23.78 -15.91 -0.34
CA VAL A 812 -22.73 -16.57 0.44
C VAL A 812 -22.70 -18.03 0.01
N HIS A 813 -21.81 -18.36 -0.93
CA HIS A 813 -21.45 -19.74 -1.23
C HIS A 813 -20.82 -20.35 0.03
N LEU A 814 -21.60 -21.11 0.80
CA LEU A 814 -21.03 -22.12 1.66
C LEU A 814 -20.61 -23.28 0.77
N ASP A 815 -19.31 -23.32 0.49
CA ASP A 815 -18.64 -24.36 -0.28
C ASP A 815 -18.82 -25.73 0.41
N PRO A 816 -19.46 -26.72 -0.23
CA PRO A 816 -19.65 -28.05 0.34
C PRO A 816 -18.35 -28.88 0.40
N THR A 817 -17.21 -28.33 -0.05
CA THR A 817 -15.93 -29.06 -0.12
C THR A 817 -15.13 -29.14 1.19
N VAL A 818 -15.62 -28.55 2.30
CA VAL A 818 -14.88 -28.52 3.58
C VAL A 818 -14.72 -29.90 4.27
N LEU A 819 -15.30 -30.98 3.71
CA LEU A 819 -15.25 -32.32 4.30
C LEU A 819 -14.79 -33.44 3.35
N LEU A 820 -13.89 -33.17 2.40
CA LEU A 820 -13.24 -34.22 1.59
C LEU A 820 -11.73 -34.32 1.85
N PRO A 821 -11.16 -35.55 1.91
CA PRO A 821 -9.72 -35.76 1.93
C PRO A 821 -9.02 -35.15 0.69
N ILE A 822 -7.79 -34.69 0.89
CA ILE A 822 -6.98 -33.83 -0.02
C ILE A 822 -6.75 -34.44 -1.42
N GLU A 823 -7.00 -35.73 -1.61
CA GLU A 823 -6.58 -36.49 -2.80
C GLU A 823 -7.49 -36.34 -4.03
N TYR A 824 -8.61 -35.60 -3.96
CA TYR A 824 -9.60 -35.51 -5.06
C TYR A 824 -10.04 -34.10 -5.48
N GLN A 825 -9.32 -33.03 -5.09
CA GLN A 825 -9.67 -31.68 -5.55
C GLN A 825 -9.03 -31.39 -6.93
N ARG A 826 -9.86 -31.28 -7.98
CA ARG A 826 -9.47 -30.67 -9.26
C ARG A 826 -9.25 -29.16 -9.07
N PRO A 827 -8.23 -28.56 -9.71
CA PRO A 827 -8.05 -27.12 -9.67
C PRO A 827 -9.16 -26.46 -10.51
N LEU A 828 -10.00 -25.66 -9.85
CA LEU A 828 -10.97 -24.78 -10.51
C LEU A 828 -10.24 -23.55 -11.04
N CYS A 829 -10.16 -23.43 -12.37
CA CYS A 829 -9.86 -22.17 -13.05
C CYS A 829 -10.92 -21.12 -12.69
N ARG A 830 -10.50 -19.90 -12.35
CA ARG A 830 -11.37 -18.72 -12.34
C ARG A 830 -10.73 -17.61 -13.17
N LYS A 831 -11.54 -17.07 -14.08
CA LYS A 831 -11.43 -15.71 -14.62
C LYS A 831 -11.58 -14.68 -13.50
#